data_AF-A0A918YNC1-F1
#
_entry.id   AF-A0A918YNC1-F1
#
_cell.length_a   1.000
_cell.length_b   1.000
_cell.length_c   1.000
_cell.angle_alpha   90.00
_cell.angle_beta   90.00
_cell.angle_gamma   90.00
#
_symmetry.space_group_name_H-M   'P 1'
#
loop_
_entity.id
_entity.type
_entity.pdbx_description
1 polymer ?
#
loop_
_entity_poly.entity_id
_entity_poly.type
_entity_poly.pdbx_seq_one_letter_code
_entity_poly.pdbx_strand_id
1 'polypeptide(L)'
;MKYSWRARTTGIAVMTVGAVLVSTPHAIAKPFAESDETAGQFTQAMSDLEESLKTFASDPIKEAESVEAAQAAAAVQDRRVEVLQLRTETDTVYANPDGTLTRETAAGPIRMIRDGRWVDVDVDFKAMEDGKVAAKAHPKQLRLAGQGGVLPRSIEGAAKARASEARDLVTLGTGKNKLAVRWKAGLPAPALHGNVATYKGAVPGGDLIVEATRTGFEQFLRLNKAPEDGAPMVLLMTVPEGVTAKQNADGSVSFTDARGEEQMLMPAPVMWDATVDKKSLEHTNTKPVGMKAVQHGNTVELTLTPDTKWLRDPATQYPVTIDPATEALDVLFDTFVQGGDTTDQSANTDLKIGWPGDHEGSTKRTARSFLTFRTSNFSDSLVSKATLRLWNYHSWSCEKRNWEVWAADPADKNTRWTKQPTLKEKIATSAETKSTACSNAGWVNADVTKLAQTWSSAKAQEGSIALKAADESDTYAWKRFYSSEAPDQNQVPTLEVTYNYRPDNGTNLQAGTPFLSQGGIFKVNSTTPTLRFSTVDTNGEDQITGTYEITDTSTNQVVATFNAAPVPANSTSSVQVPAGKLVSGRTYSFRTTTYDGTHYANGWSDPVRFTVDTSWKPTAAEHALGLANLYSDAADVTAATASDGTYASIAATEENIVSIPWDGKSNGIDVKNEQMPNTLSIPQGGAKGTQVGGNVVYTSTGPVDTVVQPTADGGSRTLNILKNGSAPHDYETGFVIPAGMKIVTHDDGSVSLYSEGDDNTGKAPQKEPAGFFDAPWAKDANGRDVATSYKAVGNKLVQHVDFDANSAFPIVIDPSWWSTTKKIFKCSVYGIAPIVLTFTPAGSTARVVTAVRLAKRIGFKKTAQLIYNYSKRRKMNASFRKMVGALIGIEGIKKHCKF
;
A
#
# COMPACT_ATOMS: atom_id res chain seq x y z
N MET A 1 -33.75 -51.47 19.20
CA MET A 1 -33.51 -50.06 19.60
C MET A 1 -32.58 -49.46 18.55
N LYS A 2 -32.83 -48.28 17.96
CA LYS A 2 -32.74 -46.91 18.54
C LYS A 2 -31.34 -46.66 19.14
N TYR A 3 -30.54 -45.67 18.74
CA TYR A 3 -30.82 -44.47 17.91
C TYR A 3 -29.67 -44.17 16.91
N SER A 4 -29.94 -43.28 15.95
CA SER A 4 -28.96 -42.72 14.99
C SER A 4 -28.94 -41.20 15.08
N TRP A 5 -27.79 -40.52 14.85
CA TRP A 5 -27.78 -39.31 14.01
C TRP A 5 -26.38 -38.88 13.50
N ARG A 6 -26.35 -38.58 12.20
CA ARG A 6 -25.52 -37.63 11.43
C ARG A 6 -24.19 -37.12 12.03
N ALA A 7 -23.10 -37.47 11.35
CA ALA A 7 -22.08 -36.49 10.95
C ALA A 7 -22.24 -36.18 9.45
N ARG A 8 -22.22 -34.90 9.08
CA ARG A 8 -22.17 -34.38 7.70
C ARG A 8 -21.28 -33.13 7.68
N THR A 9 -20.92 -32.66 6.49
CA THR A 9 -20.20 -31.39 6.24
C THR A 9 -18.85 -31.24 6.93
N THR A 10 -17.84 -31.97 6.42
CA THR A 10 -16.40 -31.64 6.62
C THR A 10 -15.52 -32.05 5.42
N GLY A 11 -16.12 -32.44 4.29
CA GLY A 11 -15.43 -33.08 3.16
C GLY A 11 -15.36 -32.28 1.85
N ILE A 12 -15.53 -30.95 1.90
CA ILE A 12 -15.55 -30.10 0.69
C ILE A 12 -14.27 -29.27 0.54
N ALA A 13 -13.68 -28.77 1.64
CA ALA A 13 -12.51 -27.87 1.62
C ALA A 13 -11.23 -28.48 1.04
N VAL A 14 -11.12 -29.82 0.96
CA VAL A 14 -9.92 -30.51 0.47
C VAL A 14 -9.92 -30.68 -1.06
N MET A 15 -11.08 -30.67 -1.72
CA MET A 15 -11.16 -30.87 -3.18
C MET A 15 -10.91 -29.60 -4.01
N THR A 16 -11.07 -28.41 -3.45
CA THR A 16 -10.77 -27.15 -4.16
C THR A 16 -9.28 -26.91 -4.38
N VAL A 17 -8.41 -27.29 -3.43
CA VAL A 17 -6.95 -27.17 -3.61
C VAL A 17 -6.44 -28.17 -4.66
N GLY A 18 -6.96 -29.40 -4.65
CA GLY A 18 -6.64 -30.41 -5.68
C GLY A 18 -7.06 -30.02 -7.09
N ALA A 19 -8.18 -29.27 -7.24
CA ALA A 19 -8.65 -28.81 -8.54
C ALA A 19 -7.70 -27.80 -9.22
N VAL A 20 -6.91 -27.03 -8.45
CA VAL A 20 -6.01 -25.98 -8.96
C VAL A 20 -4.73 -26.55 -9.59
N LEU A 21 -4.44 -27.86 -9.39
CA LEU A 21 -3.29 -28.55 -10.01
C LEU A 21 -3.69 -29.62 -11.05
N VAL A 22 -4.98 -29.78 -11.36
CA VAL A 22 -5.47 -30.79 -12.35
C VAL A 22 -6.05 -30.14 -13.61
N SER A 23 -6.10 -28.81 -13.69
CA SER A 23 -6.46 -28.06 -14.90
C SER A 23 -5.35 -27.95 -15.95
N THR A 24 -4.30 -28.78 -15.86
CA THR A 24 -3.42 -29.07 -17.01
C THR A 24 -4.16 -29.97 -18.02
N PRO A 25 -4.40 -29.55 -19.27
CA PRO A 25 -4.88 -30.46 -20.30
C PRO A 25 -3.83 -31.57 -20.49
N HIS A 26 -4.18 -32.79 -20.09
CA HIS A 26 -3.22 -33.89 -20.07
C HIS A 26 -2.75 -34.22 -21.49
N ALA A 27 -1.43 -34.39 -21.65
CA ALA A 27 -0.89 -35.07 -22.82
C ALA A 27 -1.41 -36.51 -22.80
N ILE A 28 -2.30 -36.85 -23.74
CA ILE A 28 -2.73 -38.24 -23.96
C ILE A 28 -1.60 -38.97 -24.69
N ALA A 29 -0.55 -39.32 -23.95
CA ALA A 29 0.48 -40.20 -24.43
C ALA A 29 -0.12 -41.61 -24.62
N LYS A 30 -0.14 -42.08 -25.88
CA LYS A 30 -0.12 -43.52 -26.16
C LYS A 30 1.34 -43.96 -26.37
N PRO A 31 1.67 -45.23 -26.07
CA PRO A 31 2.95 -45.53 -25.45
C PRO A 31 4.13 -45.41 -26.41
N PHE A 32 4.92 -44.37 -26.21
CA PHE A 32 6.36 -44.56 -26.18
C PHE A 32 6.71 -45.42 -24.96
N ALA A 33 7.74 -46.26 -25.08
CA ALA A 33 8.15 -47.12 -23.98
C ALA A 33 8.67 -46.25 -22.82
N GLU A 34 7.99 -46.30 -21.67
CA GLU A 34 8.43 -45.60 -20.47
C GLU A 34 9.78 -46.15 -20.01
N SER A 35 10.76 -45.25 -19.89
CA SER A 35 11.94 -45.49 -19.06
C SER A 35 11.57 -45.09 -17.63
N ASP A 36 11.92 -45.93 -16.64
CA ASP A 36 11.54 -45.70 -15.23
C ASP A 36 12.00 -44.32 -14.70
N GLU A 37 13.05 -43.75 -15.29
CA GLU A 37 13.60 -42.44 -14.92
C GLU A 37 12.59 -41.28 -15.02
N THR A 38 11.76 -41.24 -16.07
CA THR A 38 10.82 -40.11 -16.26
C THR A 38 9.63 -40.15 -15.31
N ALA A 39 9.11 -41.34 -14.98
CA ALA A 39 8.05 -41.51 -13.99
C ALA A 39 8.54 -41.16 -12.57
N GLY A 40 9.77 -41.57 -12.25
CA GLY A 40 10.46 -41.20 -11.01
C GLY A 40 10.64 -39.69 -10.85
N GLN A 41 11.09 -38.99 -11.90
CA GLN A 41 11.27 -37.53 -11.86
C GLN A 41 9.97 -36.76 -11.61
N PHE A 42 8.85 -37.15 -12.25
CA PHE A 42 7.56 -36.49 -12.01
C PHE A 42 7.05 -36.73 -10.58
N THR A 43 7.21 -37.95 -10.06
CA THR A 43 6.80 -38.30 -8.69
C THR A 43 7.66 -37.57 -7.65
N GLN A 44 8.97 -37.44 -7.88
CA GLN A 44 9.84 -36.65 -7.02
C GLN A 44 9.45 -35.16 -7.05
N ALA A 45 9.19 -34.57 -8.22
CA ALA A 45 8.77 -33.17 -8.31
C ALA A 45 7.44 -32.88 -7.59
N MET A 46 6.50 -33.83 -7.59
CA MET A 46 5.27 -33.76 -6.80
C MET A 46 5.52 -33.86 -5.29
N SER A 47 6.43 -34.74 -4.86
CA SER A 47 6.85 -34.87 -3.45
C SER A 47 7.57 -33.62 -2.96
N ASP A 48 8.49 -33.07 -3.75
CA ASP A 48 9.24 -31.84 -3.45
C ASP A 48 8.29 -30.63 -3.35
N LEU A 49 7.25 -30.59 -4.18
CA LEU A 49 6.19 -29.58 -4.10
C LEU A 49 5.35 -29.74 -2.83
N GLU A 50 4.96 -30.96 -2.46
CA GLU A 50 4.27 -31.22 -1.20
C GLU A 50 5.11 -30.86 0.03
N GLU A 51 6.40 -31.20 0.04
CA GLU A 51 7.30 -30.85 1.16
C GLU A 51 7.58 -29.35 1.21
N SER A 52 7.68 -28.68 0.04
CA SER A 52 7.76 -27.22 -0.05
C SER A 52 6.48 -26.54 0.49
N LEU A 53 5.30 -27.06 0.15
CA LEU A 53 4.01 -26.56 0.64
C LEU A 53 3.84 -26.80 2.15
N LYS A 54 4.23 -27.97 2.67
CA LYS A 54 4.24 -28.27 4.11
C LYS A 54 5.22 -27.34 4.85
N THR A 55 6.40 -27.11 4.30
CA THR A 55 7.39 -26.16 4.84
C THR A 55 6.82 -24.74 4.85
N PHE A 56 6.25 -24.28 3.73
CA PHE A 56 5.63 -22.96 3.60
C PHE A 56 4.45 -22.78 4.57
N ALA A 57 3.60 -23.78 4.77
CA ALA A 57 2.55 -23.75 5.78
C ALA A 57 3.10 -23.68 7.22
N SER A 58 4.26 -24.28 7.48
CA SER A 58 4.86 -24.35 8.82
C SER A 58 5.69 -23.13 9.24
N ASP A 59 6.32 -22.41 8.30
CA ASP A 59 7.26 -21.33 8.60
C ASP A 59 6.63 -19.93 8.34
N PRO A 60 6.34 -19.12 9.38
CA PRO A 60 5.41 -18.00 9.25
C PRO A 60 6.01 -16.73 8.62
N ILE A 61 5.73 -16.50 7.34
CA ILE A 61 5.85 -15.20 6.63
C ILE A 61 4.99 -14.14 7.34
N LYS A 62 5.59 -13.08 7.89
CA LYS A 62 4.83 -12.04 8.63
C LYS A 62 4.54 -10.78 7.82
N GLU A 63 5.38 -10.50 6.83
CA GLU A 63 5.32 -9.33 5.95
C GLU A 63 5.69 -9.75 4.52
N ALA A 64 5.05 -9.12 3.53
CA ALA A 64 5.33 -9.22 2.11
C ALA A 64 5.21 -7.83 1.48
N GLU A 65 5.93 -7.54 0.38
CA GLU A 65 5.97 -6.16 -0.11
C GLU A 65 4.63 -5.70 -0.68
N SER A 66 4.00 -6.52 -1.53
CA SER A 66 2.79 -6.12 -2.25
C SER A 66 1.52 -6.74 -1.66
N VAL A 67 0.38 -6.13 -1.96
CA VAL A 67 -0.96 -6.59 -1.53
C VAL A 67 -1.18 -8.04 -1.92
N GLU A 68 -0.81 -8.38 -3.16
CA GLU A 68 -1.07 -9.65 -3.81
C GLU A 68 -0.26 -10.77 -3.16
N ALA A 69 1.05 -10.54 -2.98
CA ALA A 69 1.92 -11.49 -2.30
C ALA A 69 1.54 -11.69 -0.82
N ALA A 70 0.98 -10.66 -0.18
CA ALA A 70 0.43 -10.78 1.18
C ALA A 70 -0.89 -11.56 1.19
N GLN A 71 -1.84 -11.30 0.27
CA GLN A 71 -3.09 -12.05 0.12
C GLN A 71 -2.80 -13.54 -0.15
N ALA A 72 -1.92 -13.85 -1.10
CA ALA A 72 -1.52 -15.21 -1.44
C ALA A 72 -0.87 -15.95 -0.25
N ALA A 73 0.04 -15.29 0.48
CA ALA A 73 0.62 -15.87 1.69
C ALA A 73 -0.42 -16.05 2.81
N ALA A 74 -1.31 -15.08 3.01
CA ALA A 74 -2.34 -15.12 4.05
C ALA A 74 -3.36 -16.24 3.83
N ALA A 75 -3.83 -16.42 2.59
CA ALA A 75 -4.77 -17.47 2.22
C ALA A 75 -4.16 -18.88 2.34
N VAL A 76 -2.88 -19.06 1.96
CA VAL A 76 -2.21 -20.36 2.05
C VAL A 76 -1.81 -20.73 3.49
N GLN A 77 -1.63 -19.75 4.38
CA GLN A 77 -1.11 -19.96 5.73
C GLN A 77 -2.14 -19.65 6.86
N ASP A 78 -3.40 -19.42 6.50
CA ASP A 78 -4.56 -19.13 7.37
C ASP A 78 -4.29 -18.10 8.49
N ARG A 79 -3.62 -16.99 8.12
CA ARG A 79 -3.30 -15.88 9.05
C ARG A 79 -2.94 -14.60 8.31
N ARG A 80 -3.17 -13.44 8.94
CA ARG A 80 -2.87 -12.14 8.33
C ARG A 80 -1.37 -11.91 8.06
N VAL A 81 -1.05 -11.24 6.94
CA VAL A 81 0.33 -10.92 6.49
C VAL A 81 0.41 -9.42 6.17
N GLU A 82 1.44 -8.73 6.69
CA GLU A 82 1.60 -7.28 6.47
C GLU A 82 2.02 -6.92 5.03
N VAL A 83 1.51 -5.81 4.52
CA VAL A 83 1.74 -5.25 3.18
C VAL A 83 2.70 -4.06 3.26
N LEU A 84 3.98 -4.25 2.93
CA LEU A 84 5.00 -3.22 3.13
C LEU A 84 4.84 -1.99 2.22
N GLN A 85 4.34 -2.15 0.99
CA GLN A 85 4.09 -1.02 0.07
C GLN A 85 3.01 -0.05 0.58
N LEU A 86 2.26 -0.43 1.62
CA LEU A 86 1.23 0.39 2.28
C LEU A 86 1.61 0.80 3.70
N ARG A 87 2.81 0.43 4.19
CA ARG A 87 3.37 0.81 5.50
C ARG A 87 3.76 2.29 5.47
N THR A 88 3.21 3.11 6.36
CA THR A 88 3.58 4.53 6.55
C THR A 88 4.09 4.77 7.97
N GLU A 89 4.38 6.03 8.33
CA GLU A 89 4.68 6.44 9.70
C GLU A 89 3.55 6.08 10.70
N THR A 90 2.29 6.02 10.24
CA THR A 90 1.09 5.83 11.07
C THR A 90 0.26 4.59 10.71
N ASP A 91 0.34 4.09 9.47
CA ASP A 91 -0.44 2.96 8.97
C ASP A 91 0.34 1.65 9.02
N THR A 92 -0.30 0.59 9.50
CA THR A 92 -0.02 -0.81 9.15
C THR A 92 -1.16 -1.33 8.26
N VAL A 93 -0.87 -2.09 7.21
CA VAL A 93 -1.92 -2.81 6.45
C VAL A 93 -1.57 -4.28 6.38
N TYR A 94 -2.55 -5.15 6.57
CA TYR A 94 -2.43 -6.59 6.42
C TYR A 94 -3.41 -7.07 5.37
N ALA A 95 -3.03 -8.08 4.60
CA ALA A 95 -3.96 -8.95 3.88
C ALA A 95 -4.41 -10.09 4.81
N ASN A 96 -5.69 -10.46 4.70
CA ASN A 96 -6.32 -11.51 5.49
C ASN A 96 -6.55 -12.79 4.65
N PRO A 97 -6.77 -13.95 5.29
CA PRO A 97 -7.00 -15.21 4.56
C PRO A 97 -8.30 -15.26 3.74
N ASP A 98 -9.25 -14.36 4.02
CA ASP A 98 -10.51 -14.20 3.30
C ASP A 98 -10.41 -13.22 2.11
N GLY A 99 -9.20 -12.80 1.75
CA GLY A 99 -8.93 -11.85 0.66
C GLY A 99 -8.98 -10.37 1.07
N THR A 100 -9.65 -10.05 2.19
CA THR A 100 -9.82 -8.65 2.63
C THR A 100 -8.52 -8.01 3.12
N LEU A 101 -8.49 -6.67 3.17
CA LEU A 101 -7.40 -5.91 3.79
C LEU A 101 -7.84 -5.33 5.13
N THR A 102 -7.02 -5.48 6.18
CA THR A 102 -7.17 -4.74 7.45
C THR A 102 -6.08 -3.69 7.59
N ARG A 103 -6.47 -2.42 7.70
CA ARG A 103 -5.60 -1.28 8.01
C ARG A 103 -5.71 -0.93 9.49
N GLU A 104 -4.58 -0.86 10.19
CA GLU A 104 -4.43 -0.30 11.53
C GLU A 104 -3.77 1.09 11.38
N THR A 105 -4.56 2.17 11.49
CA THR A 105 -4.06 3.56 11.41
C THR A 105 -3.98 4.16 12.81
N ALA A 106 -2.75 4.43 13.27
CA ALA A 106 -2.49 5.12 14.53
C ALA A 106 -2.75 6.64 14.41
N ALA A 107 -3.16 7.27 15.52
CA ALA A 107 -3.36 8.72 15.61
C ALA A 107 -2.07 9.55 15.64
N GLY A 108 -0.92 8.91 15.88
CA GLY A 108 0.41 9.54 15.89
C GLY A 108 1.49 8.63 15.29
N PRO A 109 2.71 9.15 15.02
CA PRO A 109 3.74 8.43 14.29
C PRO A 109 4.35 7.28 15.11
N ILE A 110 4.04 6.05 14.74
CA ILE A 110 4.57 4.83 15.38
C ILE A 110 5.97 4.46 14.85
N ARG A 111 6.30 4.82 13.61
CA ARG A 111 7.60 4.51 12.98
C ARG A 111 8.12 5.65 12.08
N MET A 112 9.40 5.63 11.77
CA MET A 112 10.07 6.62 10.92
C MET A 112 11.09 5.98 9.97
N ILE A 113 11.48 6.70 8.92
CA ILE A 113 12.57 6.29 8.03
C ILE A 113 13.89 6.91 8.51
N ARG A 114 14.89 6.06 8.78
CA ARG A 114 16.26 6.45 9.15
C ARG A 114 17.26 5.64 8.34
N ASP A 115 18.26 6.26 7.69
CA ASP A 115 19.18 5.56 6.79
C ASP A 115 18.42 4.74 5.70
N GLY A 116 17.32 5.33 5.22
CA GLY A 116 16.34 4.72 4.30
C GLY A 116 15.59 3.51 4.87
N ARG A 117 15.73 3.19 6.16
CA ARG A 117 15.28 1.98 6.87
C ARG A 117 14.15 2.35 7.83
N TRP A 118 13.01 1.67 7.74
CA TRP A 118 11.97 1.74 8.76
C TRP A 118 12.57 1.36 10.12
N VAL A 119 12.33 2.21 11.11
CA VAL A 119 12.61 1.97 12.53
C VAL A 119 11.44 2.50 13.35
N ASP A 120 11.07 1.76 14.38
CA ASP A 120 10.11 2.15 15.41
C ASP A 120 10.54 3.48 16.04
N VAL A 121 9.56 4.33 16.37
CA VAL A 121 9.82 5.62 17.04
C VAL A 121 10.01 5.37 18.53
N ASP A 122 11.28 5.48 18.94
CA ASP A 122 11.79 5.17 20.28
C ASP A 122 12.29 6.48 20.92
N VAL A 123 11.44 7.07 21.76
CA VAL A 123 11.60 8.41 22.33
C VAL A 123 12.48 8.45 23.58
N ASP A 124 12.87 7.28 24.11
CA ASP A 124 13.80 7.17 25.23
C ASP A 124 15.10 7.95 25.00
N PHE A 125 15.58 8.60 26.05
CA PHE A 125 16.87 9.29 26.02
C PHE A 125 18.06 8.36 26.27
N LYS A 126 19.16 8.64 25.54
CA LYS A 126 20.48 8.06 25.79
C LYS A 126 21.56 9.14 25.81
N ALA A 127 22.62 8.89 26.57
CA ALA A 127 23.85 9.67 26.48
C ALA A 127 24.56 9.45 25.13
N MET A 128 25.31 10.45 24.69
CA MET A 128 26.08 10.48 23.45
C MET A 128 27.57 10.67 23.75
N GLU A 129 28.44 10.24 22.83
CA GLU A 129 29.91 10.33 22.97
C GLU A 129 30.42 11.77 23.09
N ASP A 130 29.68 12.76 22.57
CA ASP A 130 29.97 14.19 22.70
C ASP A 130 29.46 14.81 24.03
N GLY A 131 29.09 13.96 25.00
CA GLY A 131 28.60 14.36 26.32
C GLY A 131 27.16 14.88 26.34
N LYS A 132 26.48 14.92 25.18
CA LYS A 132 25.07 15.35 25.07
C LYS A 132 24.11 14.18 25.28
N VAL A 133 22.81 14.47 25.17
CA VAL A 133 21.74 13.48 25.20
C VAL A 133 20.97 13.51 23.88
N ALA A 134 20.46 12.36 23.43
CA ALA A 134 19.57 12.27 22.28
C ALA A 134 18.46 11.24 22.53
N ALA A 135 17.27 11.48 22.01
CA ALA A 135 16.27 10.43 21.88
C ALA A 135 16.79 9.35 20.92
N LYS A 136 16.54 8.07 21.19
CA LYS A 136 17.12 6.98 20.38
C LYS A 136 16.67 7.07 18.91
N ALA A 137 15.38 7.29 18.64
CA ALA A 137 14.77 7.42 17.31
C ALA A 137 13.49 8.30 17.32
N HIS A 138 13.65 9.60 17.56
CA HIS A 138 12.56 10.60 17.47
C HIS A 138 12.43 11.16 16.02
N PRO A 139 11.21 11.30 15.45
CA PRO A 139 11.01 11.75 14.05
C PRO A 139 11.71 13.06 13.72
N LYS A 140 11.48 14.09 14.55
CA LYS A 140 12.12 15.41 14.42
C LYS A 140 13.55 15.48 15.02
N GLN A 141 14.23 14.35 15.28
CA GLN A 141 15.60 14.28 15.81
C GLN A 141 15.87 15.06 17.13
N LEU A 142 15.05 14.84 18.16
CA LEU A 142 15.18 15.46 19.48
C LEU A 142 16.53 15.16 20.17
N ARG A 143 17.22 16.22 20.62
CA ARG A 143 18.51 16.15 21.36
C ARG A 143 18.52 17.17 22.49
N LEU A 144 19.20 16.86 23.59
CA LEU A 144 19.32 17.74 24.76
C LEU A 144 20.78 18.07 25.10
N ALA A 145 20.95 19.06 25.98
CA ALA A 145 22.23 19.45 26.55
C ALA A 145 22.96 18.30 27.28
N GLY A 146 24.30 18.39 27.26
CA GLY A 146 25.14 17.80 28.31
C GLY A 146 25.32 18.77 29.48
N GLN A 147 26.04 18.33 30.50
CA GLN A 147 26.52 19.22 31.58
C GLN A 147 27.31 20.43 31.01
N GLY A 148 27.35 21.53 31.75
CA GLY A 148 28.32 22.61 31.53
C GLY A 148 27.74 24.02 31.67
N GLY A 149 28.63 25.01 31.62
CA GLY A 149 28.34 26.36 32.12
C GLY A 149 28.44 26.44 33.65
N VAL A 150 28.18 27.62 34.22
CA VAL A 150 28.21 27.83 35.68
C VAL A 150 26.80 27.73 36.23
N LEU A 151 26.58 26.88 37.25
CA LEU A 151 25.27 26.73 37.89
C LEU A 151 24.83 28.06 38.57
N PRO A 152 23.56 28.44 38.45
CA PRO A 152 23.07 29.72 38.97
C PRO A 152 22.95 29.71 40.51
N ARG A 153 23.19 30.86 41.15
CA ARG A 153 23.09 31.03 42.61
C ARG A 153 21.69 31.39 43.11
N SER A 154 20.76 31.73 42.21
CA SER A 154 19.33 31.91 42.47
C SER A 154 18.55 31.72 41.16
N ILE A 155 17.23 31.51 41.24
CA ILE A 155 16.37 31.40 40.04
C ILE A 155 16.39 32.72 39.27
N GLU A 156 16.28 33.85 39.98
CA GLU A 156 16.37 35.19 39.40
C GLU A 156 17.72 35.43 38.69
N GLY A 157 18.81 34.90 39.25
CA GLY A 157 20.14 34.94 38.63
C GLY A 157 20.22 34.19 37.30
N ALA A 158 19.48 33.08 37.15
CA ALA A 158 19.36 32.38 35.87
C ALA A 158 18.55 33.19 34.85
N ALA A 159 17.43 33.80 35.26
CA ALA A 159 16.60 34.63 34.40
C ALA A 159 17.32 35.91 33.91
N LYS A 160 18.10 36.55 34.80
CA LYS A 160 18.86 37.80 34.53
C LYS A 160 20.22 37.59 33.86
N ALA A 161 20.68 36.34 33.69
CA ALA A 161 21.93 36.04 32.98
C ALA A 161 21.91 36.55 31.52
N ARG A 162 23.08 36.80 30.93
CA ARG A 162 23.16 37.38 29.57
C ARG A 162 22.74 36.35 28.52
N ALA A 163 22.15 36.81 27.41
CA ALA A 163 21.84 35.94 26.26
C ALA A 163 23.09 35.25 25.67
N SER A 164 24.28 35.85 25.84
CA SER A 164 25.58 35.25 25.48
C SER A 164 25.99 34.06 26.35
N GLU A 165 25.42 33.93 27.55
CA GLU A 165 25.68 32.83 28.49
C GLU A 165 24.69 31.66 28.26
N ALA A 166 23.69 31.85 27.40
CA ALA A 166 22.65 30.86 27.14
C ALA A 166 23.10 29.72 26.21
N ARG A 167 22.75 28.48 26.58
CA ARG A 167 23.12 27.24 25.87
C ARG A 167 21.89 26.45 25.46
N ASP A 168 21.96 25.79 24.30
CA ASP A 168 20.92 24.87 23.82
C ASP A 168 20.60 23.83 24.91
N LEU A 169 19.38 23.89 25.45
CA LEU A 169 18.79 22.91 26.38
C LEU A 169 18.18 21.76 25.59
N VAL A 170 17.39 22.12 24.57
CA VAL A 170 16.70 21.22 23.65
C VAL A 170 16.96 21.69 22.23
N THR A 171 17.17 20.75 21.30
CA THR A 171 17.20 21.02 19.86
C THR A 171 16.33 20.04 19.10
N LEU A 172 15.53 20.56 18.18
CA LEU A 172 14.61 19.81 17.33
C LEU A 172 14.90 20.16 15.87
N GLY A 173 14.85 19.19 14.97
CA GLY A 173 15.17 19.36 13.55
C GLY A 173 16.67 19.51 13.25
N THR A 174 16.99 19.76 11.98
CA THR A 174 18.37 19.87 11.48
C THR A 174 18.52 20.93 10.40
N GLY A 175 19.73 21.48 10.26
CA GLY A 175 20.05 22.51 9.27
C GLY A 175 19.21 23.76 9.45
N LYS A 176 18.72 24.35 8.35
CA LYS A 176 17.87 25.55 8.35
C LYS A 176 16.51 25.38 9.04
N ASN A 177 16.05 24.13 9.24
CA ASN A 177 14.80 23.82 9.94
C ASN A 177 15.03 23.47 11.42
N LYS A 178 16.21 23.77 11.98
CA LYS A 178 16.51 23.51 13.40
C LYS A 178 15.84 24.57 14.29
N LEU A 179 15.02 24.10 15.24
CA LEU A 179 14.59 24.84 16.42
C LEU A 179 15.51 24.51 17.61
N ALA A 180 15.73 25.46 18.51
CA ALA A 180 16.39 25.21 19.78
C ALA A 180 15.77 26.02 20.91
N VAL A 181 15.47 25.40 22.04
CA VAL A 181 15.19 26.12 23.30
C VAL A 181 16.49 26.17 24.10
N ARG A 182 16.83 27.35 24.62
CA ARG A 182 18.12 27.64 25.26
C ARG A 182 17.91 28.10 26.70
N TRP A 183 18.67 27.48 27.60
CA TRP A 183 18.70 27.81 29.02
C TRP A 183 19.79 28.86 29.29
N LYS A 184 19.48 29.90 30.07
CA LYS A 184 20.35 31.07 30.27
C LYS A 184 21.48 30.89 31.29
N ALA A 185 21.58 29.72 31.94
CA ALA A 185 22.62 29.41 32.93
C ALA A 185 23.30 28.06 32.63
N GLY A 186 24.23 27.65 33.51
CA GLY A 186 24.80 26.31 33.46
C GLY A 186 23.79 25.21 33.78
N LEU A 187 24.08 24.00 33.32
CA LEU A 187 23.29 22.79 33.58
C LEU A 187 24.15 21.69 34.23
N PRO A 188 23.58 20.91 35.17
CA PRO A 188 24.20 19.68 35.69
C PRO A 188 24.18 18.57 34.63
N ALA A 189 24.75 17.40 34.94
CA ALA A 189 24.50 16.20 34.15
C ALA A 189 23.03 15.74 34.34
N PRO A 190 22.26 15.47 33.27
CA PRO A 190 20.90 14.96 33.39
C PRO A 190 20.89 13.49 33.82
N ALA A 191 20.01 13.14 34.75
CA ALA A 191 19.63 11.76 35.02
C ALA A 191 18.55 11.34 34.01
N LEU A 192 18.76 10.21 33.32
CA LEU A 192 17.86 9.71 32.28
C LEU A 192 17.02 8.54 32.80
N HIS A 193 15.73 8.54 32.50
CA HIS A 193 14.79 7.47 32.83
C HIS A 193 13.73 7.37 31.72
N GLY A 194 13.88 6.40 30.82
CA GLY A 194 13.03 6.28 29.64
C GLY A 194 13.08 7.55 28.77
N ASN A 195 11.91 8.07 28.42
CA ASN A 195 11.70 9.33 27.69
C ASN A 195 11.91 10.60 28.54
N VAL A 196 12.32 10.49 29.82
CA VAL A 196 12.50 11.64 30.72
C VAL A 196 13.98 11.92 31.05
N ALA A 197 14.37 13.19 30.99
CA ALA A 197 15.68 13.69 31.40
C ALA A 197 15.55 14.74 32.52
N THR A 198 16.10 14.45 33.71
CA THR A 198 16.06 15.35 34.88
C THR A 198 17.42 15.97 35.17
N TYR A 199 17.55 17.28 34.95
CA TYR A 199 18.69 18.10 35.36
C TYR A 199 18.53 18.49 36.84
N LYS A 200 18.95 17.60 37.75
CA LYS A 200 18.78 17.79 39.20
C LYS A 200 19.55 18.99 39.73
N GLY A 201 18.87 19.93 40.39
CA GLY A 201 19.46 21.17 40.89
C GLY A 201 19.93 22.14 39.80
N ALA A 202 19.24 22.17 38.65
CA ALA A 202 19.47 23.17 37.60
C ALA A 202 19.26 24.62 38.09
N VAL A 203 18.46 24.81 39.15
CA VAL A 203 18.40 26.02 39.96
C VAL A 203 18.44 25.66 41.45
N PRO A 204 18.80 26.59 42.36
CA PRO A 204 18.74 26.32 43.80
C PRO A 204 17.31 25.96 44.24
N GLY A 205 17.14 24.73 44.73
CA GLY A 205 15.84 24.22 45.15
C GLY A 205 14.91 23.77 44.00
N GLY A 206 15.38 23.64 42.76
CA GLY A 206 14.56 23.19 41.63
C GLY A 206 15.30 22.37 40.57
N ASP A 207 14.60 21.40 40.00
CA ASP A 207 15.06 20.54 38.92
C ASP A 207 14.44 20.99 37.59
N LEU A 208 15.24 21.02 36.53
CA LEU A 208 14.74 21.23 35.17
C LEU A 208 14.53 19.85 34.53
N ILE A 209 13.34 19.60 34.00
CA ILE A 209 12.93 18.31 33.43
C ILE A 209 12.60 18.53 31.96
N VAL A 210 13.00 17.60 31.10
CA VAL A 210 12.53 17.52 29.71
C VAL A 210 12.01 16.11 29.47
N GLU A 211 10.82 16.01 28.89
CA GLU A 211 10.19 14.75 28.51
C GLU A 211 10.01 14.70 26.99
N ALA A 212 10.40 13.59 26.36
CA ALA A 212 10.20 13.38 24.94
C ALA A 212 8.81 12.81 24.66
N THR A 213 8.07 13.48 23.77
CA THR A 213 6.81 12.98 23.21
C THR A 213 7.06 12.36 21.83
N ARG A 214 6.03 12.01 21.04
CA ARG A 214 6.20 11.43 19.70
C ARG A 214 6.54 12.48 18.65
N THR A 215 5.93 13.66 18.76
CA THR A 215 6.10 14.76 17.79
C THR A 215 7.10 15.82 18.26
N GLY A 216 7.25 16.01 19.57
CA GLY A 216 8.05 17.08 20.17
C GLY A 216 8.58 16.74 21.57
N PHE A 217 8.37 17.66 22.52
CA PHE A 217 8.83 17.53 23.89
C PHE A 217 8.06 18.48 24.82
N GLU A 218 7.93 18.08 26.08
CA GLU A 218 7.50 18.96 27.17
C GLU A 218 8.70 19.30 28.06
N GLN A 219 8.66 20.45 28.75
CA GLN A 219 9.81 20.92 29.54
C GLN A 219 9.43 21.76 30.76
N PHE A 220 9.68 21.20 31.94
CA PHE A 220 9.16 21.68 33.21
C PHE A 220 10.25 22.20 34.14
N LEU A 221 9.97 23.25 34.91
CA LEU A 221 10.75 23.57 36.11
C LEU A 221 10.02 23.05 37.35
N ARG A 222 10.53 21.97 37.93
CA ARG A 222 10.02 21.42 39.19
C ARG A 222 10.75 22.04 40.37
N LEU A 223 10.08 22.96 41.06
CA LEU A 223 10.54 23.51 42.33
C LEU A 223 10.31 22.46 43.43
N ASN A 224 11.36 22.09 44.16
CA ASN A 224 11.30 21.13 45.26
C ASN A 224 11.11 21.81 46.64
N LYS A 225 11.20 23.15 46.70
CA LYS A 225 10.82 23.99 47.86
C LYS A 225 10.36 25.39 47.40
N ALA A 226 9.71 26.13 48.29
CA ALA A 226 9.33 27.52 48.03
C ALA A 226 10.55 28.43 47.73
N PRO A 227 10.49 29.28 46.69
CA PRO A 227 11.60 30.14 46.29
C PRO A 227 11.63 31.47 47.05
N GLU A 228 12.78 31.75 47.68
CA GLU A 228 13.01 32.89 48.59
C GLU A 228 12.81 34.27 47.93
N ASP A 229 13.04 34.38 46.62
CA ASP A 229 12.86 35.60 45.80
C ASP A 229 11.80 35.43 44.68
N GLY A 230 11.03 34.33 44.70
CA GLY A 230 10.15 33.97 43.58
C GLY A 230 10.89 33.20 42.47
N ALA A 231 10.16 32.83 41.41
CA ALA A 231 10.67 31.96 40.34
C ALA A 231 10.47 32.53 38.91
N PRO A 232 10.94 33.76 38.61
CA PRO A 232 10.90 34.26 37.24
C PRO A 232 11.76 33.36 36.33
N MET A 233 11.25 33.02 35.15
CA MET A 233 11.99 32.23 34.15
C MET A 233 12.07 32.99 32.83
N VAL A 234 13.21 32.88 32.15
CA VAL A 234 13.39 33.42 30.80
C VAL A 234 14.02 32.36 29.91
N LEU A 235 13.25 31.87 28.94
CA LEU A 235 13.69 30.90 27.93
C LEU A 235 14.00 31.66 26.64
N LEU A 236 15.08 31.29 25.96
CA LEU A 236 15.42 31.84 24.64
C LEU A 236 15.23 30.75 23.59
N MET A 237 14.24 30.91 22.71
CA MET A 237 13.99 29.99 21.61
C MET A 237 14.61 30.55 20.32
N THR A 238 15.51 29.80 19.69
CA THR A 238 15.94 30.05 18.32
C THR A 238 15.02 29.30 17.36
N VAL A 239 14.35 30.03 16.47
CA VAL A 239 13.42 29.51 15.46
C VAL A 239 14.06 29.48 14.06
N PRO A 240 13.53 28.71 13.11
CA PRO A 240 13.94 28.77 11.70
C PRO A 240 13.81 30.18 11.10
N GLU A 241 14.64 30.48 10.11
CA GLU A 241 14.62 31.77 9.41
C GLU A 241 13.29 31.97 8.66
N GLY A 242 12.68 33.15 8.80
CA GLY A 242 11.35 33.46 8.27
C GLY A 242 10.17 33.05 9.15
N VAL A 243 10.38 32.39 10.29
CA VAL A 243 9.31 32.11 11.26
C VAL A 243 9.04 33.32 12.14
N THR A 244 7.75 33.67 12.29
CA THR A 244 7.25 34.77 13.12
C THR A 244 6.47 34.21 14.32
N ALA A 245 6.81 34.66 15.52
CA ALA A 245 6.12 34.33 16.76
C ALA A 245 5.12 35.43 17.14
N LYS A 246 3.89 35.04 17.45
CA LYS A 246 2.78 35.93 17.79
C LYS A 246 2.11 35.45 19.09
N GLN A 247 2.13 36.30 20.12
CA GLN A 247 1.35 36.03 21.33
C GLN A 247 -0.16 36.25 21.06
N ASN A 248 -0.97 35.30 21.51
CA ASN A 248 -2.41 35.27 21.34
C ASN A 248 -3.14 35.76 22.61
N ALA A 249 -4.44 36.03 22.47
CA ALA A 249 -5.26 36.61 23.54
C ALA A 249 -5.54 35.65 24.71
N ASP A 250 -5.40 34.33 24.52
CA ASP A 250 -5.48 33.32 25.59
C ASP A 250 -4.14 33.11 26.32
N GLY A 251 -3.08 33.82 25.92
CA GLY A 251 -1.73 33.73 26.49
C GLY A 251 -0.80 32.77 25.72
N SER A 252 -1.31 31.98 24.78
CA SER A 252 -0.51 31.10 23.91
C SER A 252 0.38 31.88 22.93
N VAL A 253 1.31 31.21 22.25
CA VAL A 253 2.15 31.81 21.19
C VAL A 253 2.12 30.93 19.95
N SER A 254 1.52 31.43 18.87
CA SER A 254 1.58 30.79 17.54
C SER A 254 2.89 31.16 16.84
N PHE A 255 3.46 30.21 16.11
CA PHE A 255 4.67 30.39 15.31
C PHE A 255 4.36 30.08 13.84
N THR A 256 4.31 31.08 12.97
CA THR A 256 3.93 30.95 11.56
C THR A 256 5.13 31.13 10.62
N ASP A 257 5.16 30.41 9.50
CA ASP A 257 6.17 30.60 8.45
C ASP A 257 5.93 31.88 7.61
N ALA A 258 6.78 32.10 6.62
CA ALA A 258 6.68 33.25 5.70
C ALA A 258 5.50 33.18 4.70
N ARG A 259 4.71 32.09 4.70
CA ARG A 259 3.46 31.94 3.92
C ARG A 259 2.23 32.20 4.80
N GLY A 260 2.39 32.22 6.12
CA GLY A 260 1.32 32.33 7.11
C GLY A 260 0.88 30.99 7.69
N GLU A 261 1.51 29.88 7.31
CA GLU A 261 1.19 28.55 7.84
C GLU A 261 1.74 28.40 9.26
N GLU A 262 0.92 28.04 10.24
CA GLU A 262 1.44 27.71 11.57
C GLU A 262 2.40 26.52 11.47
N GLN A 263 3.46 26.53 12.27
CA GLN A 263 4.50 25.49 12.38
C GLN A 263 4.52 24.86 13.79
N MET A 264 4.11 25.64 14.79
CA MET A 264 4.12 25.29 16.21
C MET A 264 3.15 26.21 16.97
N LEU A 265 2.54 25.66 18.03
CA LEU A 265 1.87 26.45 19.07
C LEU A 265 2.62 26.25 20.39
N MET A 266 2.62 27.25 21.25
CA MET A 266 2.99 27.10 22.65
C MET A 266 1.77 27.47 23.48
N PRO A 267 1.09 26.52 24.15
CA PRO A 267 0.00 26.81 25.05
C PRO A 267 0.36 27.85 26.12
N ALA A 268 -0.64 28.52 26.70
CA ALA A 268 -0.38 29.40 27.83
C ALA A 268 0.06 28.56 29.05
N PRO A 269 1.20 28.87 29.68
CA PRO A 269 1.76 28.00 30.71
C PRO A 269 0.93 27.99 31.99
N VAL A 270 1.02 26.89 32.71
CA VAL A 270 0.39 26.69 34.01
C VAL A 270 1.42 26.25 35.04
N MET A 271 1.04 26.27 36.31
CA MET A 271 1.78 25.65 37.40
C MET A 271 0.83 24.91 38.34
N TRP A 272 1.32 23.86 38.97
CA TRP A 272 0.54 23.02 39.86
C TRP A 272 1.40 22.46 40.99
N ASP A 273 0.77 22.16 42.12
CA ASP A 273 1.43 21.64 43.32
C ASP A 273 1.35 20.10 43.40
N ALA A 274 1.97 19.50 44.41
CA ALA A 274 2.01 18.04 44.61
C ALA A 274 0.64 17.39 44.96
N THR A 275 -0.43 18.17 45.12
CA THR A 275 -1.77 17.70 45.46
C THR A 275 -2.45 17.04 44.26
N VAL A 276 -2.51 15.72 44.27
CA VAL A 276 -3.22 14.90 43.27
C VAL A 276 -4.44 14.25 43.92
N ASP A 277 -5.63 14.37 43.33
CA ASP A 277 -6.76 13.54 43.77
C ASP A 277 -6.56 12.07 43.37
N LYS A 278 -6.79 11.17 44.32
CA LYS A 278 -6.47 9.74 44.18
C LYS A 278 -7.44 8.97 43.27
N LYS A 279 -8.52 9.60 42.79
CA LYS A 279 -9.54 8.97 41.94
C LYS A 279 -9.58 9.56 40.53
N SER A 280 -9.33 10.87 40.38
CA SER A 280 -9.15 11.50 39.06
C SER A 280 -7.73 11.30 38.50
N LEU A 281 -6.75 11.21 39.41
CA LEU A 281 -5.31 11.32 39.17
C LEU A 281 -4.89 12.69 38.60
N GLU A 282 -5.70 13.73 38.79
CA GLU A 282 -5.43 15.09 38.34
C GLU A 282 -4.88 15.95 39.48
N HIS A 283 -4.05 16.94 39.14
CA HIS A 283 -3.57 17.95 40.08
C HIS A 283 -4.69 18.97 40.36
N THR A 284 -5.07 19.14 41.63
CA THR A 284 -6.27 19.92 42.01
C THR A 284 -5.98 21.33 42.52
N ASN A 285 -4.72 21.67 42.79
CA ASN A 285 -4.29 23.04 43.10
C ASN A 285 -3.39 23.55 41.96
N THR A 286 -3.99 24.30 41.03
CA THR A 286 -3.32 24.82 39.82
C THR A 286 -3.49 26.34 39.70
N LYS A 287 -2.58 26.97 38.93
CA LYS A 287 -2.66 28.39 38.55
C LYS A 287 -2.12 28.62 37.14
N PRO A 288 -2.72 29.54 36.34
CA PRO A 288 -2.08 30.09 35.16
C PRO A 288 -0.77 30.81 35.51
N VAL A 289 0.22 30.72 34.61
CA VAL A 289 1.50 31.43 34.73
C VAL A 289 1.53 32.55 33.68
N GLY A 290 1.87 33.77 34.11
CA GLY A 290 1.90 34.91 33.20
C GLY A 290 3.07 34.81 32.22
N MET A 291 2.80 34.59 30.93
CA MET A 291 3.83 34.55 29.88
C MET A 291 3.85 35.82 29.04
N LYS A 292 5.04 36.21 28.57
CA LYS A 292 5.23 37.23 27.54
C LYS A 292 6.25 36.75 26.50
N ALA A 293 5.91 36.84 25.22
CA ALA A 293 6.82 36.56 24.11
C ALA A 293 7.29 37.85 23.42
N VAL A 294 8.59 37.92 23.08
CA VAL A 294 9.18 39.01 22.30
C VAL A 294 10.17 38.44 21.29
N GLN A 295 10.01 38.77 19.99
CA GLN A 295 10.92 38.30 18.94
C GLN A 295 11.96 39.36 18.55
N HIS A 296 13.21 38.92 18.43
CA HIS A 296 14.36 39.67 17.97
C HIS A 296 15.11 38.85 16.91
N GLY A 297 14.84 39.12 15.63
CA GLY A 297 15.34 38.30 14.52
C GLY A 297 14.82 36.87 14.61
N ASN A 298 15.72 35.88 14.56
CA ASN A 298 15.37 34.46 14.71
C ASN A 298 15.32 33.98 16.18
N THR A 299 15.40 34.87 17.17
CA THR A 299 15.35 34.53 18.59
C THR A 299 14.10 35.10 19.24
N VAL A 300 13.36 34.26 19.96
CA VAL A 300 12.16 34.61 20.73
C VAL A 300 12.48 34.49 22.21
N GLU A 301 12.38 35.58 22.95
CA GLU A 301 12.48 35.58 24.41
C GLU A 301 11.09 35.35 25.02
N LEU A 302 11.00 34.31 25.85
CA LEU A 302 9.78 33.87 26.54
C LEU A 302 9.99 34.09 28.03
N THR A 303 9.35 35.13 28.57
CA THR A 303 9.40 35.45 30.00
C THR A 303 8.17 34.88 30.70
N LEU A 304 8.38 34.00 31.68
CA LEU A 304 7.34 33.43 32.53
C LEU A 304 7.38 34.06 33.93
N THR A 305 6.21 34.36 34.46
CA THR A 305 6.00 35.01 35.77
C THR A 305 5.05 34.18 36.64
N PRO A 306 5.56 33.18 37.38
CA PRO A 306 4.79 32.43 38.38
C PRO A 306 4.33 33.30 39.54
N ASP A 307 3.12 33.06 40.06
CA ASP A 307 2.60 33.80 41.23
C ASP A 307 3.39 33.45 42.50
N THR A 308 4.23 34.40 42.91
CA THR A 308 5.10 34.27 44.09
C THR A 308 4.34 34.31 45.43
N LYS A 309 3.08 34.76 45.45
CA LYS A 309 2.21 34.62 46.64
C LYS A 309 1.71 33.19 46.77
N TRP A 310 1.15 32.61 45.70
CA TRP A 310 0.68 31.22 45.70
C TRP A 310 1.84 30.23 45.95
N LEU A 311 3.03 30.48 45.38
CA LEU A 311 4.24 29.69 45.68
C LEU A 311 4.70 29.75 47.15
N ARG A 312 4.25 30.74 47.93
CA ARG A 312 4.57 30.90 49.36
C ARG A 312 3.36 30.66 50.27
N ASP A 313 2.21 30.28 49.72
CA ASP A 313 1.03 29.95 50.50
C ASP A 313 1.31 28.66 51.31
N PRO A 314 1.07 28.63 52.63
CA PRO A 314 1.23 27.41 53.43
C PRO A 314 0.38 26.22 52.98
N ALA A 315 -0.65 26.43 52.14
CA ALA A 315 -1.43 25.36 51.53
C ALA A 315 -0.76 24.69 50.31
N THR A 316 0.22 25.35 49.67
CA THR A 316 0.87 24.87 48.44
C THR A 316 1.88 23.76 48.74
N GLN A 317 1.59 22.54 48.29
CA GLN A 317 2.38 21.35 48.57
C GLN A 317 3.53 21.18 47.57
N TYR A 318 4.76 21.08 48.06
CA TYR A 318 5.94 20.87 47.22
C TYR A 318 6.22 19.37 46.98
N PRO A 319 6.70 18.98 45.79
CA PRO A 319 7.16 19.83 44.69
C PRO A 319 6.05 20.52 43.89
N VAL A 320 6.34 21.73 43.40
CA VAL A 320 5.52 22.48 42.43
C VAL A 320 6.15 22.37 41.05
N THR A 321 5.34 22.12 40.02
CA THR A 321 5.76 22.10 38.63
C THR A 321 5.32 23.39 37.93
N ILE A 322 6.21 24.02 37.17
CA ILE A 322 5.91 25.13 36.25
C ILE A 322 6.12 24.63 34.82
N ASP A 323 5.11 24.79 33.98
CA ASP A 323 4.98 24.11 32.69
C ASP A 323 4.63 25.07 31.53
N PRO A 324 5.61 25.34 30.64
CA PRO A 324 5.38 25.71 29.24
C PRO A 324 5.54 24.49 28.29
N ALA A 325 4.46 23.78 28.01
CA ALA A 325 4.37 22.77 26.95
C ALA A 325 4.70 23.36 25.55
N THR A 326 5.25 22.54 24.64
CA THR A 326 5.71 23.03 23.31
C THR A 326 5.39 22.09 22.14
N GLU A 327 4.44 22.49 21.29
CA GLU A 327 3.83 21.66 20.24
C GLU A 327 4.46 21.82 18.85
N ALA A 328 5.13 20.78 18.33
CA ALA A 328 5.59 20.74 16.95
C ALA A 328 4.59 20.01 16.05
N LEU A 329 3.97 20.71 15.08
CA LEU A 329 2.85 20.18 14.29
C LEU A 329 3.07 18.79 13.67
N ASP A 330 2.02 17.98 13.69
CA ASP A 330 1.84 16.77 12.88
C ASP A 330 0.49 16.80 12.12
N VAL A 331 0.27 15.82 11.25
CA VAL A 331 -0.82 15.77 10.26
C VAL A 331 -2.00 14.86 10.63
N LEU A 332 -2.09 14.49 11.91
CA LEU A 332 -3.25 13.90 12.57
C LEU A 332 -3.41 14.63 13.92
N PHE A 333 -4.63 14.71 14.45
CA PHE A 333 -4.94 15.57 15.59
C PHE A 333 -5.88 14.89 16.57
N ASP A 334 -5.47 14.83 17.84
CA ASP A 334 -6.34 14.59 18.97
C ASP A 334 -6.16 15.66 20.06
N THR A 335 -7.15 15.79 20.94
CA THR A 335 -7.18 16.76 22.05
C THR A 335 -8.28 16.39 23.03
N PHE A 336 -8.28 16.97 24.23
CA PHE A 336 -9.44 16.96 25.12
C PHE A 336 -9.87 18.36 25.54
N VAL A 337 -11.13 18.49 25.90
CA VAL A 337 -11.71 19.67 26.53
C VAL A 337 -12.24 19.30 27.90
N GLN A 338 -12.06 20.16 28.90
CA GLN A 338 -12.57 19.94 30.24
C GLN A 338 -13.14 21.25 30.81
N GLY A 339 -14.28 21.17 31.49
CA GLY A 339 -14.98 22.35 31.98
C GLY A 339 -14.12 23.18 32.94
N GLY A 340 -13.96 24.47 32.63
CA GLY A 340 -13.07 25.37 33.38
C GLY A 340 -11.70 25.59 32.74
N ASP A 341 -11.22 24.65 31.92
CA ASP A 341 -9.92 24.77 31.26
C ASP A 341 -10.01 25.69 30.03
N THR A 342 -9.06 26.62 29.93
CA THR A 342 -9.02 27.71 28.93
C THR A 342 -7.88 27.58 27.93
N THR A 343 -6.94 26.68 28.16
CA THR A 343 -5.75 26.43 27.32
C THR A 343 -5.99 25.32 26.29
N ASP A 344 -5.10 25.21 25.31
CA ASP A 344 -5.02 24.03 24.45
C ASP A 344 -4.48 22.82 25.24
N GLN A 345 -4.87 21.63 24.81
CA GLN A 345 -4.57 20.33 25.42
C GLN A 345 -4.14 19.28 24.39
N SER A 346 -3.94 19.67 23.12
CA SER A 346 -3.46 18.78 22.05
C SER A 346 -2.11 18.13 22.36
N ALA A 347 -1.21 18.85 23.04
CA ALA A 347 0.09 18.36 23.51
C ALA A 347 0.02 17.22 24.53
N ASN A 348 -1.12 17.05 25.20
CA ASN A 348 -1.20 16.25 26.41
C ASN A 348 -1.15 14.76 26.08
N THR A 349 -0.39 13.97 26.86
CA THR A 349 -0.41 12.51 26.74
C THR A 349 -1.77 11.89 27.12
N ASP A 350 -2.67 12.65 27.72
CA ASP A 350 -4.05 12.26 28.05
C ASP A 350 -5.09 12.50 26.94
N LEU A 351 -6.01 11.54 26.82
CA LEU A 351 -7.40 11.77 26.41
C LEU A 351 -8.32 11.48 27.60
N LYS A 352 -9.28 12.36 27.88
CA LYS A 352 -10.14 12.33 29.08
C LYS A 352 -11.63 12.31 28.73
N ILE A 353 -12.43 11.55 29.48
CA ILE A 353 -13.90 11.56 29.38
C ILE A 353 -14.59 11.43 30.76
N GLY A 354 -15.80 12.00 30.86
CA GLY A 354 -16.65 11.89 32.06
C GLY A 354 -16.43 13.04 33.02
N TRP A 355 -16.63 12.85 34.32
CA TRP A 355 -16.46 13.89 35.33
C TRP A 355 -15.78 13.36 36.60
N PRO A 356 -14.70 13.98 37.11
CA PRO A 356 -14.02 13.53 38.33
C PRO A 356 -14.65 14.00 39.66
N GLY A 357 -15.85 14.56 39.67
CA GLY A 357 -16.53 14.99 40.91
C GLY A 357 -16.21 16.42 41.37
N ASP A 358 -15.34 17.12 40.64
CA ASP A 358 -14.72 18.40 40.96
C ASP A 358 -15.23 19.57 40.08
N HIS A 359 -14.86 20.80 40.48
CA HIS A 359 -15.32 22.05 39.86
C HIS A 359 -14.19 23.09 39.83
N GLU A 360 -14.11 23.86 38.76
CA GLU A 360 -13.32 25.10 38.68
C GLU A 360 -14.25 26.29 38.96
N GLY A 361 -14.16 26.83 40.17
CA GLY A 361 -15.17 27.75 40.71
C GLY A 361 -16.54 27.07 40.78
N SER A 362 -17.50 27.56 39.99
CA SER A 362 -18.81 26.93 39.79
C SER A 362 -18.89 26.04 38.54
N THR A 363 -17.83 25.96 37.73
CA THR A 363 -17.82 25.22 36.47
C THR A 363 -17.49 23.75 36.72
N LYS A 364 -18.41 22.85 36.40
CA LYS A 364 -18.21 21.40 36.50
C LYS A 364 -17.09 20.94 35.57
N ARG A 365 -16.05 20.27 36.10
CA ARG A 365 -14.87 19.80 35.33
C ARG A 365 -15.13 18.52 34.51
N THR A 366 -16.28 18.45 33.82
CA THR A 366 -16.59 17.37 32.86
C THR A 366 -15.62 17.45 31.67
N ALA A 367 -15.06 16.32 31.24
CA ALA A 367 -14.19 16.22 30.07
C ALA A 367 -14.80 15.42 28.90
N ARG A 368 -14.33 15.75 27.69
CA ARG A 368 -14.58 15.05 26.42
C ARG A 368 -13.32 15.09 25.57
N SER A 369 -13.11 14.09 24.73
CA SER A 369 -11.95 14.02 23.82
C SER A 369 -12.38 14.03 22.35
N PHE A 370 -11.51 14.49 21.47
CA PHE A 370 -11.73 14.52 20.02
C PHE A 370 -10.51 13.91 19.32
N LEU A 371 -10.73 13.17 18.23
CA LEU A 371 -9.67 12.56 17.42
C LEU A 371 -10.02 12.65 15.94
N THR A 372 -9.03 12.85 15.08
CA THR A 372 -9.16 12.84 13.62
C THR A 372 -8.20 11.84 12.99
N PHE A 373 -8.73 10.94 12.15
CA PHE A 373 -7.97 9.93 11.41
C PHE A 373 -8.00 10.22 9.91
N ARG A 374 -6.96 9.82 9.16
CA ARG A 374 -6.98 9.87 7.68
C ARG A 374 -7.84 8.74 7.12
N THR A 375 -8.78 9.06 6.23
CA THR A 375 -9.76 8.12 5.67
C THR A 375 -9.65 7.94 4.16
N SER A 376 -8.97 8.84 3.44
CA SER A 376 -8.71 8.71 1.99
C SER A 376 -7.99 7.40 1.63
N ASN A 377 -7.16 6.89 2.55
CA ASN A 377 -6.45 5.62 2.47
C ASN A 377 -7.34 4.37 2.28
N PHE A 378 -8.66 4.49 2.47
CA PHE A 378 -9.67 3.46 2.16
C PHE A 378 -10.92 4.03 1.45
N SER A 379 -10.78 5.16 0.76
CA SER A 379 -11.84 5.78 -0.07
C SER A 379 -12.49 4.78 -1.05
N ASP A 380 -13.82 4.84 -1.20
CA ASP A 380 -14.65 4.01 -2.09
C ASP A 380 -14.65 2.49 -1.80
N SER A 381 -13.94 2.05 -0.76
CA SER A 381 -13.87 0.65 -0.32
C SER A 381 -15.15 0.18 0.40
N LEU A 382 -15.36 -1.13 0.34
CA LEU A 382 -16.38 -1.86 1.07
C LEU A 382 -15.88 -2.20 2.47
N VAL A 383 -16.06 -1.27 3.41
CA VAL A 383 -15.72 -1.49 4.82
C VAL A 383 -16.67 -2.53 5.43
N SER A 384 -16.13 -3.71 5.77
CA SER A 384 -16.86 -4.82 6.39
C SER A 384 -16.88 -4.73 7.93
N LYS A 385 -15.83 -4.14 8.53
CA LYS A 385 -15.68 -3.92 9.97
C LYS A 385 -14.80 -2.69 10.21
N ALA A 386 -15.12 -1.85 11.19
CA ALA A 386 -14.17 -0.92 11.76
C ALA A 386 -14.26 -0.85 13.30
N THR A 387 -13.12 -0.65 13.96
CA THR A 387 -13.01 -0.65 15.42
C THR A 387 -12.06 0.45 15.87
N LEU A 388 -12.55 1.36 16.71
CA LEU A 388 -11.71 2.31 17.44
C LEU A 388 -11.11 1.59 18.65
N ARG A 389 -9.81 1.74 18.84
CA ARG A 389 -9.03 1.14 19.92
C ARG A 389 -8.33 2.24 20.72
N LEU A 390 -8.54 2.28 22.03
CA LEU A 390 -7.98 3.26 22.96
C LEU A 390 -7.29 2.55 24.13
N TRP A 391 -6.10 2.97 24.55
CA TRP A 391 -5.44 2.37 25.70
C TRP A 391 -5.92 3.00 27.01
N ASN A 392 -6.82 2.32 27.73
CA ASN A 392 -7.40 2.82 28.98
C ASN A 392 -6.50 2.45 30.17
N TYR A 393 -5.61 3.38 30.54
CA TYR A 393 -4.67 3.19 31.64
C TYR A 393 -5.29 3.53 33.02
N HIS A 394 -6.33 4.37 33.06
CA HIS A 394 -7.04 4.75 34.29
C HIS A 394 -8.56 4.86 34.13
N SER A 395 -9.28 4.38 35.14
CA SER A 395 -10.71 4.58 35.36
C SER A 395 -10.95 4.78 36.86
N TRP A 396 -11.91 5.65 37.22
CA TRP A 396 -12.33 5.88 38.61
C TRP A 396 -12.87 4.62 39.30
N SER A 397 -13.45 3.70 38.52
CA SER A 397 -13.98 2.41 38.98
C SER A 397 -13.39 1.25 38.18
N CYS A 398 -13.33 0.07 38.80
CA CYS A 398 -13.15 -1.20 38.08
C CYS A 398 -14.46 -1.73 37.48
N GLU A 399 -15.61 -1.18 37.88
CA GLU A 399 -16.91 -1.53 37.32
C GLU A 399 -17.07 -1.03 35.89
N LYS A 400 -17.82 -1.75 35.07
CA LYS A 400 -18.19 -1.29 33.73
C LYS A 400 -19.03 -0.02 33.82
N ARG A 401 -18.66 0.98 33.01
CA ARG A 401 -19.42 2.22 32.77
C ARG A 401 -19.37 2.56 31.29
N ASN A 402 -20.51 3.02 30.76
CA ASN A 402 -20.67 3.25 29.34
C ASN A 402 -20.00 4.55 28.90
N TRP A 403 -19.27 4.48 27.79
CA TRP A 403 -18.76 5.61 27.03
C TRP A 403 -19.23 5.51 25.58
N GLU A 404 -19.24 6.63 24.88
CA GLU A 404 -19.85 6.78 23.56
C GLU A 404 -18.86 7.35 22.56
N VAL A 405 -18.95 6.86 21.31
CA VAL A 405 -18.27 7.46 20.15
C VAL A 405 -19.31 8.19 19.32
N TRP A 406 -19.05 9.44 19.02
CA TRP A 406 -19.88 10.30 18.18
C TRP A 406 -19.11 10.73 16.93
N ALA A 407 -19.77 10.81 15.79
CA ALA A 407 -19.25 11.52 14.62
C ALA A 407 -19.24 13.02 14.91
N ALA A 408 -18.19 13.74 14.52
CA ALA A 408 -18.01 15.14 14.89
C ALA A 408 -17.68 16.06 13.69
N ASP A 409 -17.64 17.36 13.93
CA ASP A 409 -16.73 18.26 13.19
C ASP A 409 -15.27 18.03 13.62
N PRO A 410 -14.28 18.39 12.79
CA PRO A 410 -12.87 18.33 13.20
C PRO A 410 -12.59 19.25 14.39
N ALA A 411 -11.73 18.78 15.29
CA ALA A 411 -11.13 19.59 16.34
C ALA A 411 -9.89 20.34 15.80
N ASP A 412 -9.54 21.42 16.48
CA ASP A 412 -8.38 22.26 16.21
C ASP A 412 -7.73 22.75 17.51
N LYS A 413 -6.56 23.39 17.45
CA LYS A 413 -5.89 23.98 18.61
C LYS A 413 -6.66 25.12 19.30
N ASN A 414 -7.75 25.59 18.70
CA ASN A 414 -8.67 26.56 19.29
C ASN A 414 -9.87 25.89 19.99
N THR A 415 -9.93 24.55 20.02
CA THR A 415 -11.00 23.77 20.64
C THR A 415 -10.89 23.89 22.17
N ARG A 416 -12.01 24.25 22.81
CA ARG A 416 -12.13 24.51 24.26
C ARG A 416 -13.48 24.03 24.75
N TRP A 417 -13.69 23.92 26.07
CA TRP A 417 -15.00 23.52 26.61
C TRP A 417 -16.16 24.44 26.17
N THR A 418 -15.88 25.73 25.96
CA THR A 418 -16.83 26.75 25.47
C THR A 418 -16.95 26.83 23.94
N LYS A 419 -16.07 26.15 23.20
CA LYS A 419 -16.00 26.14 21.73
C LYS A 419 -15.60 24.73 21.25
N GLN A 420 -16.53 23.78 21.42
CA GLN A 420 -16.36 22.38 21.03
C GLN A 420 -16.83 22.17 19.58
N PRO A 421 -16.20 21.26 18.81
CA PRO A 421 -16.75 20.77 17.55
C PRO A 421 -18.14 20.17 17.72
N THR A 422 -19.01 20.29 16.71
CA THR A 422 -20.38 19.76 16.79
C THR A 422 -20.40 18.24 16.82
N LEU A 423 -21.04 17.65 17.84
CA LEU A 423 -21.38 16.23 17.85
C LEU A 423 -22.61 16.02 16.93
N LYS A 424 -22.48 15.16 15.91
CA LYS A 424 -23.46 15.00 14.83
C LYS A 424 -24.37 13.80 15.03
N GLU A 425 -23.78 12.62 15.20
CA GLU A 425 -24.49 11.35 15.36
C GLU A 425 -23.75 10.48 16.38
N LYS A 426 -24.48 9.79 17.27
CA LYS A 426 -23.89 8.74 18.09
C LYS A 426 -23.71 7.48 17.27
N ILE A 427 -22.46 7.05 17.13
CA ILE A 427 -22.06 5.89 16.33
C ILE A 427 -21.98 4.63 17.19
N ALA A 428 -21.41 4.74 18.39
CA ALA A 428 -21.13 3.60 19.25
C ALA A 428 -21.44 3.86 20.73
N THR A 429 -21.58 2.79 21.49
CA THR A 429 -21.54 2.80 22.95
C THR A 429 -20.78 1.56 23.42
N SER A 430 -19.76 1.73 24.25
CA SER A 430 -18.95 0.65 24.81
C SER A 430 -18.97 0.68 26.33
N ALA A 431 -19.04 -0.49 26.95
CA ALA A 431 -19.02 -0.67 28.40
C ALA A 431 -17.64 -1.08 28.93
N GLU A 432 -16.62 -1.10 28.07
CA GLU A 432 -15.29 -1.59 28.43
C GLU A 432 -14.59 -0.60 29.38
N THR A 433 -14.05 -1.15 30.47
CA THR A 433 -13.38 -0.43 31.55
C THR A 433 -12.11 -1.15 31.92
N LYS A 434 -10.99 -0.42 31.95
CA LYS A 434 -9.69 -0.88 32.43
C LYS A 434 -9.07 0.18 33.34
N SER A 435 -8.13 -0.23 34.19
CA SER A 435 -7.30 0.69 34.97
C SER A 435 -6.07 -0.04 35.51
N THR A 436 -4.98 0.71 35.70
CA THR A 436 -3.79 0.26 36.41
C THR A 436 -4.13 -0.11 37.86
N ALA A 437 -5.02 0.65 38.50
CA ALA A 437 -5.53 0.34 39.84
C ALA A 437 -6.32 -0.98 39.91
N CYS A 438 -6.89 -1.42 38.78
CA CYS A 438 -7.59 -2.70 38.62
C CYS A 438 -6.66 -3.82 38.11
N SER A 439 -5.35 -3.58 38.05
CA SER A 439 -4.32 -4.50 37.51
C SER A 439 -4.61 -5.01 36.10
N ASN A 440 -5.34 -4.23 35.28
CA ASN A 440 -5.83 -4.68 33.98
C ASN A 440 -5.77 -3.63 32.86
N ALA A 441 -5.02 -2.53 33.05
CA ALA A 441 -4.79 -1.48 32.05
C ALA A 441 -4.51 -2.06 30.66
N GLY A 442 -5.11 -1.45 29.63
CA GLY A 442 -4.98 -1.95 28.26
C GLY A 442 -6.07 -1.43 27.32
N TRP A 443 -6.11 -2.02 26.13
CA TRP A 443 -7.08 -1.70 25.10
C TRP A 443 -8.54 -1.83 25.57
N VAL A 444 -9.31 -0.77 25.27
CA VAL A 444 -10.77 -0.78 25.18
C VAL A 444 -11.20 -0.42 23.76
N ASN A 445 -12.37 -0.91 23.35
CA ASN A 445 -12.79 -0.96 21.96
C ASN A 445 -14.19 -0.39 21.78
N ALA A 446 -14.46 0.17 20.60
CA ALA A 446 -15.80 0.52 20.14
C ALA A 446 -15.95 0.20 18.64
N ASP A 447 -17.07 -0.40 18.25
CA ASP A 447 -17.43 -0.63 16.85
C ASP A 447 -17.80 0.70 16.18
N VAL A 448 -17.09 1.05 15.11
CA VAL A 448 -17.32 2.27 14.31
C VAL A 448 -17.55 1.95 12.84
N THR A 449 -17.93 0.71 12.52
CA THR A 449 -18.12 0.19 11.15
C THR A 449 -19.01 1.10 10.32
N LYS A 450 -20.17 1.52 10.85
CA LYS A 450 -21.10 2.43 10.17
C LYS A 450 -20.44 3.77 9.78
N LEU A 451 -19.61 4.33 10.66
CA LEU A 451 -18.94 5.61 10.42
C LEU A 451 -17.85 5.50 9.36
N ALA A 452 -17.05 4.43 9.40
CA ALA A 452 -16.05 4.14 8.39
C ALA A 452 -16.69 3.86 7.01
N GLN A 453 -17.84 3.19 6.96
CA GLN A 453 -18.65 3.05 5.74
C GLN A 453 -19.11 4.41 5.19
N THR A 454 -19.56 5.33 6.05
CA THR A 454 -19.90 6.71 5.65
C THR A 454 -18.69 7.46 5.10
N TRP A 455 -17.54 7.42 5.77
CA TRP A 455 -16.32 8.09 5.31
C TRP A 455 -15.81 7.55 3.97
N SER A 456 -15.82 6.22 3.80
CA SER A 456 -15.45 5.55 2.56
C SER A 456 -16.35 5.98 1.40
N SER A 457 -17.68 5.90 1.61
CA SER A 457 -18.69 6.25 0.59
C SER A 457 -18.67 7.73 0.22
N ALA A 458 -18.35 8.61 1.18
CA ALA A 458 -18.19 10.05 0.95
C ALA A 458 -16.82 10.42 0.33
N LYS A 459 -15.90 9.46 0.16
CA LYS A 459 -14.51 9.66 -0.28
C LYS A 459 -13.78 10.71 0.57
N ALA A 460 -14.10 10.73 1.85
CA ALA A 460 -13.59 11.70 2.82
C ALA A 460 -12.07 11.59 2.95
N GLN A 461 -11.38 12.73 3.04
CA GLN A 461 -9.93 12.74 3.26
C GLN A 461 -9.58 12.37 4.70
N GLU A 462 -10.38 12.87 5.64
CA GLU A 462 -10.24 12.69 7.08
C GLU A 462 -11.60 12.41 7.72
N GLY A 463 -11.57 11.79 8.89
CA GLY A 463 -12.72 11.40 9.68
C GLY A 463 -12.53 11.72 11.15
N SER A 464 -13.39 12.60 11.68
CA SER A 464 -13.31 13.11 13.06
C SER A 464 -14.40 12.53 13.97
N ILE A 465 -14.00 12.21 15.20
CA ILE A 465 -14.87 11.68 16.25
C ILE A 465 -14.76 12.48 17.55
N ALA A 466 -15.79 12.38 18.37
CA ALA A 466 -15.80 12.82 19.76
C ALA A 466 -16.07 11.63 20.70
N LEU A 467 -15.45 11.66 21.87
CA LEU A 467 -15.57 10.69 22.95
C LEU A 467 -16.16 11.35 24.19
N LYS A 468 -17.12 10.68 24.83
CA LYS A 468 -17.71 11.11 26.11
C LYS A 468 -18.14 9.92 26.95
N ALA A 469 -18.25 10.11 28.27
CA ALA A 469 -19.03 9.20 29.10
C ALA A 469 -20.50 9.25 28.65
N ALA A 470 -21.22 8.13 28.70
CA ALA A 470 -22.65 8.12 28.36
C ALA A 470 -23.46 8.95 29.36
N ASP A 471 -23.10 8.85 30.64
CA ASP A 471 -23.56 9.74 31.71
C ASP A 471 -22.41 10.63 32.17
N GLU A 472 -22.53 11.94 31.96
CA GLU A 472 -21.56 12.96 32.42
C GLU A 472 -21.89 13.48 33.84
N SER A 473 -22.85 12.86 34.53
CA SER A 473 -23.16 13.06 35.94
C SER A 473 -22.61 11.96 36.85
N ASP A 474 -22.39 10.75 36.35
CA ASP A 474 -21.75 9.67 37.09
C ASP A 474 -20.23 9.86 37.21
N THR A 475 -19.75 10.09 38.43
CA THR A 475 -18.30 10.18 38.73
C THR A 475 -17.55 8.87 38.47
N TYR A 476 -18.22 7.72 38.59
CA TYR A 476 -17.63 6.42 38.33
C TYR A 476 -17.37 6.16 36.83
N ALA A 477 -17.92 7.01 35.95
CA ALA A 477 -17.70 6.96 34.51
C ALA A 477 -16.44 7.74 34.04
N TRP A 478 -15.69 8.40 34.94
CA TRP A 478 -14.41 9.04 34.60
C TRP A 478 -13.37 8.02 34.08
N LYS A 479 -12.78 8.33 32.92
CA LYS A 479 -11.71 7.55 32.27
C LYS A 479 -10.64 8.45 31.68
N ARG A 480 -9.40 7.95 31.69
CA ARG A 480 -8.27 8.48 30.93
C ARG A 480 -7.69 7.41 30.02
N PHE A 481 -7.34 7.81 28.81
CA PHE A 481 -6.65 7.03 27.79
C PHE A 481 -5.37 7.76 27.41
N TYR A 482 -4.43 7.09 26.75
CA TYR A 482 -3.33 7.80 26.10
C TYR A 482 -3.75 8.42 24.76
N SER A 483 -3.12 9.53 24.39
CA SER A 483 -3.28 10.27 23.13
C SER A 483 -2.26 9.85 22.05
N SER A 484 -2.22 10.58 20.93
CA SER A 484 -1.16 10.49 19.93
C SER A 484 0.26 10.66 20.49
N GLU A 485 0.45 11.42 21.58
CA GLU A 485 1.76 11.72 22.17
C GLU A 485 2.32 10.64 23.11
N ALA A 486 1.64 9.50 23.25
CA ALA A 486 2.07 8.38 24.10
C ALA A 486 3.52 7.91 23.78
N PRO A 487 4.43 7.78 24.76
CA PRO A 487 5.81 7.38 24.49
C PRO A 487 5.93 5.92 23.99
N ASP A 488 5.05 5.02 24.45
CA ASP A 488 4.94 3.66 23.91
C ASP A 488 4.01 3.60 22.69
N GLN A 489 4.56 3.24 21.54
CA GLN A 489 3.82 3.06 20.28
C GLN A 489 2.66 2.06 20.39
N ASN A 490 2.74 1.10 21.32
CA ASN A 490 1.74 0.05 21.51
C ASN A 490 0.50 0.54 22.29
N GLN A 491 0.42 1.83 22.60
CA GLN A 491 -0.64 2.44 23.42
C GLN A 491 -1.33 3.64 22.73
N VAL A 492 -0.82 4.08 21.56
CA VAL A 492 -1.34 5.19 20.74
C VAL A 492 -2.73 4.87 20.16
N PRO A 493 -3.75 5.74 20.28
CA PRO A 493 -5.08 5.53 19.71
C PRO A 493 -5.04 5.04 18.26
N THR A 494 -5.80 3.98 17.96
CA THR A 494 -5.73 3.30 16.66
C THR A 494 -7.13 3.05 16.09
N LEU A 495 -7.33 3.39 14.82
CA LEU A 495 -8.49 3.00 14.04
C LEU A 495 -8.15 1.76 13.19
N GLU A 496 -8.83 0.65 13.46
CA GLU A 496 -8.69 -0.61 12.72
C GLU A 496 -9.86 -0.73 11.72
N VAL A 497 -9.59 -0.79 10.42
CA VAL A 497 -10.60 -0.86 9.34
C VAL A 497 -10.34 -2.06 8.45
N THR A 498 -11.32 -2.94 8.27
CA THR A 498 -11.27 -4.09 7.35
C THR A 498 -12.17 -3.82 6.14
N TYR A 499 -11.64 -4.02 4.93
CA TYR A 499 -12.29 -3.62 3.69
C TYR A 499 -11.86 -4.46 2.46
N ASN A 500 -12.67 -4.44 1.40
CA ASN A 500 -12.26 -4.80 0.03
C ASN A 500 -12.55 -3.64 -0.93
N TYR A 501 -12.09 -3.72 -2.18
CA TYR A 501 -12.64 -2.90 -3.27
C TYR A 501 -13.75 -3.68 -4.01
N ARG A 502 -14.21 -3.15 -5.15
CA ARG A 502 -15.09 -3.86 -6.09
C ARG A 502 -14.32 -4.11 -7.39
N PRO A 503 -14.66 -5.17 -8.13
CA PRO A 503 -14.31 -5.25 -9.54
C PRO A 503 -15.07 -4.19 -10.33
N ASP A 504 -14.50 -3.75 -11.44
CA ASP A 504 -15.20 -2.92 -12.41
C ASP A 504 -16.25 -3.71 -13.20
N ASN A 505 -17.18 -2.99 -13.81
CA ASN A 505 -18.08 -3.54 -14.83
C ASN A 505 -17.27 -4.01 -16.04
N GLY A 506 -17.76 -5.01 -16.77
CA GLY A 506 -17.06 -5.54 -17.93
C GLY A 506 -16.81 -4.51 -19.04
N THR A 507 -15.61 -4.57 -19.61
CA THR A 507 -15.12 -3.73 -20.71
C THR A 507 -14.67 -4.60 -21.89
N ASN A 508 -14.42 -4.01 -23.06
CA ASN A 508 -14.04 -4.72 -24.29
C ASN A 508 -14.90 -5.98 -24.58
N LEU A 509 -16.23 -5.82 -24.51
CA LEU A 509 -17.18 -6.90 -24.77
C LEU A 509 -17.11 -7.33 -26.24
N GLN A 510 -16.86 -8.62 -26.50
CA GLN A 510 -16.73 -9.19 -27.84
C GLN A 510 -17.57 -10.47 -28.00
N ALA A 511 -18.08 -10.72 -29.21
CA ALA A 511 -18.94 -11.86 -29.53
C ALA A 511 -18.49 -12.66 -30.77
N GLY A 512 -18.71 -13.97 -30.72
CA GLY A 512 -18.37 -14.94 -31.75
C GLY A 512 -16.93 -15.42 -31.71
N THR A 513 -16.56 -16.24 -32.68
CA THR A 513 -15.27 -16.10 -33.39
C THR A 513 -15.65 -15.74 -34.82
N PRO A 514 -14.94 -14.85 -35.54
CA PRO A 514 -13.62 -14.23 -35.27
C PRO A 514 -13.57 -12.98 -34.36
N PHE A 515 -14.62 -12.67 -33.58
CA PHE A 515 -14.74 -11.43 -32.77
C PHE A 515 -14.75 -10.13 -33.59
N LEU A 516 -15.35 -10.14 -34.80
CA LEU A 516 -15.33 -8.98 -35.69
C LEU A 516 -16.56 -8.08 -35.56
N SER A 517 -16.32 -6.80 -35.21
CA SER A 517 -17.33 -5.75 -35.19
C SER A 517 -17.29 -4.89 -36.45
N GLN A 518 -18.47 -4.59 -37.01
CA GLN A 518 -18.66 -3.60 -38.06
C GLN A 518 -19.75 -2.62 -37.61
N GLY A 519 -19.42 -1.33 -37.49
CA GLY A 519 -20.37 -0.30 -37.05
C GLY A 519 -20.93 -0.51 -35.63
N GLY A 520 -20.15 -1.13 -34.73
CA GLY A 520 -20.60 -1.45 -33.37
C GLY A 520 -21.53 -2.66 -33.28
N ILE A 521 -21.54 -3.53 -34.30
CA ILE A 521 -22.26 -4.81 -34.29
C ILE A 521 -21.28 -5.93 -34.65
N PHE A 522 -21.13 -6.92 -33.77
CA PHE A 522 -20.33 -8.12 -34.03
C PHE A 522 -21.02 -9.07 -35.01
N LYS A 523 -20.28 -9.65 -35.96
CA LYS A 523 -20.76 -10.71 -36.84
C LYS A 523 -20.46 -12.08 -36.23
N VAL A 524 -21.45 -12.95 -36.25
CA VAL A 524 -21.38 -14.28 -35.63
C VAL A 524 -21.94 -15.34 -36.58
N ASN A 525 -21.17 -16.39 -36.87
CA ASN A 525 -21.58 -17.48 -37.78
C ASN A 525 -22.10 -18.75 -37.07
N SER A 526 -22.34 -18.71 -35.76
CA SER A 526 -22.80 -19.83 -34.94
C SER A 526 -23.98 -19.43 -34.03
N THR A 527 -24.88 -20.37 -33.74
CA THR A 527 -25.90 -20.20 -32.69
C THR A 527 -25.39 -20.51 -31.28
N THR A 528 -24.13 -20.95 -31.15
CA THR A 528 -23.39 -21.14 -29.88
C THR A 528 -22.03 -20.39 -29.90
N PRO A 529 -22.02 -19.06 -30.08
CA PRO A 529 -20.80 -18.27 -30.07
C PRO A 529 -20.12 -18.26 -28.70
N THR A 530 -18.83 -17.97 -28.70
CA THR A 530 -18.13 -17.47 -27.51
C THR A 530 -18.49 -16.00 -27.27
N LEU A 531 -18.72 -15.61 -26.02
CA LEU A 531 -18.76 -14.23 -25.57
C LEU A 531 -17.58 -14.01 -24.62
N ARG A 532 -16.94 -12.84 -24.67
CA ARG A 532 -15.85 -12.48 -23.75
C ARG A 532 -15.85 -11.00 -23.36
N PHE A 533 -15.24 -10.69 -22.22
CA PHE A 533 -14.99 -9.33 -21.76
C PHE A 533 -13.75 -9.30 -20.85
N SER A 534 -13.17 -8.11 -20.66
CA SER A 534 -12.06 -7.86 -19.74
C SER A 534 -12.52 -6.89 -18.66
N THR A 535 -12.02 -7.01 -17.42
CA THR A 535 -12.36 -6.07 -16.35
C THR A 535 -11.16 -5.86 -15.42
N VAL A 536 -11.13 -4.71 -14.76
CA VAL A 536 -10.12 -4.35 -13.78
C VAL A 536 -10.62 -4.75 -12.39
N ASP A 537 -9.73 -5.29 -11.57
CA ASP A 537 -9.92 -5.28 -10.12
C ASP A 537 -8.67 -4.69 -9.45
N THR A 538 -8.91 -3.86 -8.44
CA THR A 538 -7.85 -3.33 -7.58
C THR A 538 -7.20 -4.44 -6.74
N ASN A 539 -7.99 -5.47 -6.41
CA ASN A 539 -7.56 -6.68 -5.72
C ASN A 539 -7.08 -7.74 -6.74
N GLY A 540 -5.82 -7.62 -7.17
CA GLY A 540 -5.29 -8.37 -8.32
C GLY A 540 -5.15 -9.89 -8.19
N GLU A 541 -5.39 -10.50 -7.02
CA GLU A 541 -5.40 -11.97 -6.83
C GLU A 541 -6.81 -12.56 -6.76
N ASP A 542 -7.86 -11.73 -6.73
CA ASP A 542 -9.24 -12.18 -6.52
C ASP A 542 -9.74 -13.01 -7.74
N GLN A 543 -10.78 -13.83 -7.52
CA GLN A 543 -11.34 -14.73 -8.54
C GLN A 543 -12.63 -14.15 -9.12
N ILE A 544 -12.48 -13.36 -10.19
CA ILE A 544 -13.62 -12.75 -10.87
C ILE A 544 -14.49 -13.79 -11.59
N THR A 545 -15.79 -13.76 -11.31
CA THR A 545 -16.83 -14.49 -12.03
C THR A 545 -17.61 -13.50 -12.89
N GLY A 546 -17.55 -13.67 -14.20
CA GLY A 546 -18.30 -12.83 -15.15
C GLY A 546 -19.72 -13.36 -15.38
N THR A 547 -20.73 -12.52 -15.15
CA THR A 547 -22.13 -12.80 -15.47
C THR A 547 -22.49 -12.10 -16.78
N TYR A 548 -23.13 -12.82 -17.71
CA TYR A 548 -23.51 -12.35 -19.04
C TYR A 548 -25.03 -12.39 -19.17
N GLU A 549 -25.63 -11.34 -19.71
CA GLU A 549 -27.06 -11.27 -20.05
C GLU A 549 -27.21 -10.97 -21.54
N ILE A 550 -28.01 -11.78 -22.25
CA ILE A 550 -28.29 -11.63 -23.69
C ILE A 550 -29.76 -11.23 -23.88
N THR A 551 -30.00 -10.18 -24.67
CA THR A 551 -31.33 -9.68 -25.03
C THR A 551 -31.56 -9.76 -26.54
N ASP A 552 -32.73 -10.22 -26.97
CA ASP A 552 -33.15 -10.15 -28.37
C ASP A 552 -33.60 -8.72 -28.69
N THR A 553 -32.91 -8.04 -29.61
CA THR A 553 -33.16 -6.61 -29.89
C THR A 553 -34.48 -6.34 -30.60
N SER A 554 -35.16 -7.37 -31.13
CA SER A 554 -36.46 -7.23 -31.79
C SER A 554 -37.65 -7.31 -30.82
N THR A 555 -37.47 -7.98 -29.68
CA THR A 555 -38.52 -8.16 -28.64
C THR A 555 -38.20 -7.44 -27.33
N ASN A 556 -36.96 -6.97 -27.18
CA ASN A 556 -36.39 -6.44 -25.94
C ASN A 556 -36.55 -7.39 -24.74
N GLN A 557 -36.49 -8.71 -24.98
CA GLN A 557 -36.57 -9.75 -23.96
C GLN A 557 -35.19 -10.38 -23.72
N VAL A 558 -34.85 -10.61 -22.45
CA VAL A 558 -33.68 -11.42 -22.06
C VAL A 558 -33.93 -12.87 -22.45
N VAL A 559 -33.07 -13.43 -23.31
CA VAL A 559 -33.16 -14.82 -23.81
C VAL A 559 -32.26 -15.79 -23.03
N ALA A 560 -31.19 -15.26 -22.42
CA ALA A 560 -30.31 -16.02 -21.55
C ALA A 560 -29.56 -15.12 -20.55
N THR A 561 -29.33 -15.64 -19.36
CA THR A 561 -28.37 -15.11 -18.38
C THR A 561 -27.55 -16.29 -17.85
N PHE A 562 -26.24 -16.15 -17.74
CA PHE A 562 -25.35 -17.21 -17.23
C PHE A 562 -24.01 -16.65 -16.75
N ASN A 563 -23.33 -17.42 -15.90
CA ASN A 563 -22.01 -17.09 -15.39
C ASN A 563 -20.94 -17.87 -16.18
N ALA A 564 -19.78 -17.25 -16.39
CA ALA A 564 -18.57 -17.94 -16.80
C ALA A 564 -17.99 -18.77 -15.64
N ALA A 565 -16.95 -19.56 -15.92
CA ALA A 565 -16.07 -20.06 -14.88
C ALA A 565 -15.29 -18.89 -14.24
N PRO A 566 -14.90 -18.96 -12.96
CA PRO A 566 -14.02 -17.97 -12.36
C PRO A 566 -12.67 -17.91 -13.08
N VAL A 567 -12.14 -16.70 -13.24
CA VAL A 567 -10.79 -16.42 -13.78
C VAL A 567 -10.07 -15.45 -12.83
N PRO A 568 -8.72 -15.33 -12.90
CA PRO A 568 -8.01 -14.30 -12.13
C PRO A 568 -8.51 -12.89 -12.47
N ALA A 569 -8.53 -12.00 -11.47
CA ALA A 569 -8.70 -10.57 -11.68
C ALA A 569 -7.78 -10.03 -12.79
N ASN A 570 -8.21 -8.97 -13.47
CA ASN A 570 -7.48 -8.33 -14.57
C ASN A 570 -7.20 -9.22 -15.80
N SER A 571 -7.94 -10.32 -15.98
CA SER A 571 -7.89 -11.20 -17.16
C SER A 571 -9.21 -11.27 -17.93
N THR A 572 -9.21 -11.87 -19.12
CA THR A 572 -10.44 -12.04 -19.91
C THR A 572 -11.34 -13.15 -19.38
N SER A 573 -12.55 -12.77 -18.95
CA SER A 573 -13.66 -13.69 -18.73
C SER A 573 -14.23 -14.14 -20.08
N SER A 574 -14.59 -15.42 -20.21
CA SER A 574 -15.15 -15.98 -21.45
C SER A 574 -16.13 -17.14 -21.19
N VAL A 575 -17.14 -17.26 -22.05
CA VAL A 575 -18.20 -18.30 -21.96
C VAL A 575 -18.80 -18.60 -23.33
N GLN A 576 -19.16 -19.85 -23.60
CA GLN A 576 -19.91 -20.23 -24.80
C GLN A 576 -21.42 -20.16 -24.55
N VAL A 577 -22.17 -19.53 -25.46
CA VAL A 577 -23.64 -19.46 -25.37
C VAL A 577 -24.24 -20.86 -25.55
N PRO A 578 -25.11 -21.34 -24.64
CA PRO A 578 -25.74 -22.66 -24.76
C PRO A 578 -26.61 -22.81 -26.01
N ALA A 579 -26.69 -24.04 -26.53
CA ALA A 579 -27.50 -24.39 -27.70
C ALA A 579 -28.99 -24.06 -27.50
N GLY A 580 -29.67 -23.69 -28.59
CA GLY A 580 -31.10 -23.35 -28.58
C GLY A 580 -31.44 -21.96 -28.03
N LYS A 581 -30.45 -21.16 -27.61
CA LYS A 581 -30.67 -19.78 -27.14
C LYS A 581 -30.73 -18.71 -28.23
N LEU A 582 -30.08 -18.96 -29.37
CA LEU A 582 -29.95 -18.01 -30.47
C LEU A 582 -30.49 -18.57 -31.79
N VAL A 583 -31.01 -17.69 -32.64
CA VAL A 583 -31.60 -18.02 -33.94
C VAL A 583 -30.86 -17.26 -35.03
N SER A 584 -30.55 -17.94 -36.14
CA SER A 584 -29.92 -17.33 -37.32
C SER A 584 -30.84 -16.30 -37.98
N GLY A 585 -30.27 -15.21 -38.49
CA GLY A 585 -30.99 -14.05 -39.02
C GLY A 585 -31.46 -13.04 -37.95
N ARG A 586 -31.05 -13.17 -36.68
CA ARG A 586 -31.41 -12.23 -35.60
C ARG A 586 -30.23 -11.43 -35.06
N THR A 587 -30.55 -10.24 -34.57
CA THR A 587 -29.63 -9.37 -33.83
C THR A 587 -29.96 -9.37 -32.35
N TYR A 588 -28.94 -9.61 -31.54
CA TYR A 588 -28.98 -9.63 -30.09
C TYR A 588 -28.10 -8.50 -29.55
N SER A 589 -28.27 -8.18 -28.27
CA SER A 589 -27.27 -7.48 -27.48
C SER A 589 -26.83 -8.36 -26.32
N PHE A 590 -25.63 -8.12 -25.80
CA PHE A 590 -25.24 -8.63 -24.49
C PHE A 590 -24.52 -7.59 -23.66
N ARG A 591 -24.68 -7.70 -22.33
CA ARG A 591 -24.00 -6.91 -21.32
C ARG A 591 -23.49 -7.81 -20.21
N THR A 592 -22.59 -7.29 -19.38
CA THR A 592 -21.82 -8.08 -18.41
C THR A 592 -21.73 -7.40 -17.05
N THR A 593 -21.58 -8.18 -15.99
CA THR A 593 -21.24 -7.70 -14.64
C THR A 593 -20.28 -8.68 -13.98
N THR A 594 -19.52 -8.22 -12.99
CA THR A 594 -18.41 -8.96 -12.38
C THR A 594 -18.70 -9.23 -10.91
N TYR A 595 -18.26 -10.38 -10.40
CA TYR A 595 -18.31 -10.74 -8.99
C TYR A 595 -16.94 -11.25 -8.52
N ASP A 596 -16.34 -10.63 -7.48
CA ASP A 596 -14.99 -10.97 -7.00
C ASP A 596 -14.92 -12.21 -6.06
N GLY A 597 -16.09 -12.75 -5.67
CA GLY A 597 -16.24 -13.78 -4.65
C GLY A 597 -16.85 -13.28 -3.34
N THR A 598 -16.92 -11.96 -3.17
CA THR A 598 -17.50 -11.22 -2.04
C THR A 598 -18.53 -10.18 -2.51
N HIS A 599 -18.23 -9.38 -3.53
CA HIS A 599 -19.04 -8.25 -4.01
C HIS A 599 -19.19 -8.22 -5.54
N TYR A 600 -20.29 -7.61 -5.99
CA TYR A 600 -20.53 -7.33 -7.41
C TYR A 600 -20.01 -5.95 -7.80
N ALA A 601 -19.63 -5.81 -9.07
CA ALA A 601 -19.45 -4.53 -9.72
C ALA A 601 -20.73 -3.68 -9.63
N ASN A 602 -20.58 -2.35 -9.70
CA ASN A 602 -21.71 -1.42 -9.59
C ASN A 602 -22.56 -1.41 -10.87
N GLY A 603 -23.47 -2.40 -10.99
CA GLY A 603 -24.48 -2.49 -12.05
C GLY A 603 -24.10 -3.48 -13.15
N TRP A 604 -24.22 -3.02 -14.40
CA TRP A 604 -23.88 -3.77 -15.60
C TRP A 604 -23.10 -2.86 -16.55
N SER A 605 -22.26 -3.45 -17.41
CA SER A 605 -21.66 -2.77 -18.55
C SER A 605 -22.70 -2.20 -19.52
N ASP A 606 -22.28 -1.25 -20.35
CA ASP A 606 -23.02 -0.94 -21.57
C ASP A 606 -23.16 -2.20 -22.46
N PRO A 607 -24.29 -2.35 -23.18
CA PRO A 607 -24.54 -3.51 -24.03
C PRO A 607 -23.92 -3.34 -25.42
N VAL A 608 -23.15 -4.33 -25.88
CA VAL A 608 -22.73 -4.44 -27.29
C VAL A 608 -23.73 -5.30 -28.09
N ARG A 609 -23.83 -5.07 -29.41
CA ARG A 609 -24.73 -5.83 -30.29
C ARG A 609 -23.98 -6.87 -31.11
N PHE A 610 -24.65 -7.96 -31.45
CA PHE A 610 -24.16 -8.97 -32.38
C PHE A 610 -25.29 -9.56 -33.23
N THR A 611 -24.99 -9.88 -34.48
CA THR A 611 -25.94 -10.51 -35.42
C THR A 611 -25.48 -11.93 -35.73
N VAL A 612 -26.39 -12.89 -35.54
CA VAL A 612 -26.15 -14.30 -35.85
C VAL A 612 -26.58 -14.58 -37.28
N ASP A 613 -25.62 -14.93 -38.15
CA ASP A 613 -25.84 -15.38 -39.52
C ASP A 613 -24.98 -16.62 -39.79
N THR A 614 -25.59 -17.80 -39.65
CA THR A 614 -24.93 -19.10 -39.91
C THR A 614 -24.60 -19.34 -41.40
N SER A 615 -25.12 -18.51 -42.31
CA SER A 615 -24.76 -18.54 -43.73
C SER A 615 -23.43 -17.80 -44.00
N TRP A 616 -23.13 -16.75 -43.22
CA TRP A 616 -21.89 -15.99 -43.34
C TRP A 616 -20.65 -16.89 -43.24
N LYS A 617 -19.77 -16.74 -44.24
CA LYS A 617 -18.42 -17.30 -44.25
C LYS A 617 -17.43 -16.14 -44.15
N PRO A 618 -16.57 -16.10 -43.12
CA PRO A 618 -15.46 -15.15 -43.07
C PRO A 618 -14.60 -15.26 -44.33
N THR A 619 -14.13 -14.12 -44.84
CA THR A 619 -13.05 -14.08 -45.83
C THR A 619 -11.76 -14.65 -45.25
N ALA A 620 -10.77 -14.98 -46.10
CA ALA A 620 -9.48 -15.52 -45.63
C ALA A 620 -8.80 -14.61 -44.58
N ALA A 621 -8.86 -13.29 -44.75
CA ALA A 621 -8.31 -12.33 -43.79
C ALA A 621 -9.08 -12.33 -42.45
N GLU A 622 -10.40 -12.34 -42.49
CA GLU A 622 -11.26 -12.42 -41.30
C GLU A 622 -11.08 -13.76 -40.56
N HIS A 623 -10.83 -14.85 -41.29
CA HIS A 623 -10.56 -16.18 -40.72
C HIS A 623 -9.20 -16.25 -40.02
N ALA A 624 -8.13 -15.75 -40.66
CA ALA A 624 -6.79 -15.67 -40.07
C ALA A 624 -6.77 -14.80 -38.80
N LEU A 625 -7.44 -13.64 -38.82
CA LEU A 625 -7.60 -12.80 -37.62
C LEU A 625 -8.46 -13.49 -36.54
N GLY A 626 -9.42 -14.33 -36.91
CA GLY A 626 -10.17 -15.15 -35.95
C GLY A 626 -9.30 -16.15 -35.19
N LEU A 627 -8.34 -16.78 -35.87
CA LEU A 627 -7.38 -17.71 -35.27
C LEU A 627 -6.37 -16.99 -34.38
N ALA A 628 -5.92 -15.79 -34.78
CA ALA A 628 -5.12 -14.91 -33.93
C ALA A 628 -5.88 -14.49 -32.65
N ASN A 629 -7.10 -13.99 -32.79
CA ASN A 629 -7.93 -13.52 -31.68
C ASN A 629 -8.36 -14.63 -30.71
N LEU A 630 -8.32 -15.90 -31.12
CA LEU A 630 -8.63 -17.06 -30.27
C LEU A 630 -7.59 -17.26 -29.16
N TYR A 631 -6.34 -16.89 -29.43
CA TYR A 631 -5.21 -17.10 -28.51
C TYR A 631 -4.62 -15.80 -27.93
N SER A 632 -4.95 -14.63 -28.50
CA SER A 632 -4.78 -13.33 -27.82
C SER A 632 -5.84 -13.13 -26.71
N ASP A 633 -5.39 -12.72 -25.51
CA ASP A 633 -6.28 -12.18 -24.47
C ASP A 633 -6.98 -10.91 -25.02
N ALA A 634 -8.25 -10.69 -24.66
CA ALA A 634 -8.98 -9.50 -25.11
C ALA A 634 -8.49 -8.21 -24.44
N ALA A 635 -7.90 -8.29 -23.25
CA ALA A 635 -7.35 -7.13 -22.55
C ALA A 635 -6.16 -6.51 -23.30
N ASP A 636 -5.37 -7.35 -24.00
CA ASP A 636 -4.15 -6.95 -24.70
C ASP A 636 -4.42 -6.11 -25.97
N VAL A 637 -5.60 -6.20 -26.59
CA VAL A 637 -5.83 -5.76 -27.98
C VAL A 637 -6.51 -4.39 -28.03
N THR A 638 -5.85 -3.42 -28.67
CA THR A 638 -6.43 -2.09 -28.93
C THR A 638 -6.90 -1.94 -30.38
N ALA A 639 -7.86 -1.03 -30.60
CA ALA A 639 -8.34 -0.70 -31.95
C ALA A 639 -7.52 0.45 -32.54
N ALA A 640 -7.09 0.31 -33.79
CA ALA A 640 -6.46 1.40 -34.52
C ALA A 640 -7.43 2.56 -34.75
N THR A 641 -6.94 3.79 -34.60
CA THR A 641 -7.73 5.01 -34.66
C THR A 641 -7.61 5.74 -36.00
N ALA A 642 -6.59 5.42 -36.81
CA ALA A 642 -6.37 6.01 -38.13
C ALA A 642 -5.71 5.02 -39.12
N SER A 643 -5.62 5.45 -40.38
CA SER A 643 -4.82 4.86 -41.46
C SER A 643 -4.47 5.94 -42.49
N ASP A 644 -3.43 5.73 -43.29
CA ASP A 644 -3.01 6.66 -44.35
C ASP A 644 -2.55 5.89 -45.62
N GLY A 645 -1.91 6.58 -46.57
CA GLY A 645 -1.43 5.97 -47.83
C GLY A 645 -0.24 5.00 -47.68
N THR A 646 0.45 5.02 -46.54
CA THR A 646 1.60 4.18 -46.18
C THR A 646 1.19 3.12 -45.15
N TYR A 647 0.44 3.51 -44.14
CA TYR A 647 0.07 2.69 -42.99
C TYR A 647 -1.40 2.27 -43.03
N ALA A 648 -1.61 0.95 -43.09
CA ALA A 648 -2.93 0.31 -43.06
C ALA A 648 -3.61 0.42 -41.70
N SER A 649 -2.84 0.63 -40.63
CA SER A 649 -3.33 0.79 -39.27
C SER A 649 -2.37 1.69 -38.50
N ILE A 650 -2.92 2.70 -37.82
CA ILE A 650 -2.20 3.54 -36.86
C ILE A 650 -3.00 3.50 -35.55
N ALA A 651 -2.38 2.98 -34.50
CA ALA A 651 -2.91 3.00 -33.14
C ALA A 651 -2.07 3.95 -32.29
N ALA A 652 -2.70 4.97 -31.72
CA ALA A 652 -2.09 5.85 -30.74
C ALA A 652 -2.58 5.48 -29.34
N THR A 653 -1.64 5.30 -28.42
CA THR A 653 -1.89 5.17 -26.97
C THR A 653 -1.45 6.47 -26.27
N GLU A 654 -1.54 6.57 -24.95
CA GLU A 654 -1.02 7.74 -24.21
C GLU A 654 0.52 7.88 -24.29
N GLU A 655 1.24 6.80 -24.63
CA GLU A 655 2.71 6.74 -24.53
C GLU A 655 3.40 6.41 -25.85
N ASN A 656 2.82 5.54 -26.68
CA ASN A 656 3.42 5.05 -27.93
C ASN A 656 2.44 5.17 -29.12
N ILE A 657 2.97 5.36 -30.33
CA ILE A 657 2.24 5.22 -31.60
C ILE A 657 2.76 3.99 -32.34
N VAL A 658 1.85 3.09 -32.73
CA VAL A 658 2.14 1.85 -33.44
C VAL A 658 1.51 1.91 -34.84
N SER A 659 2.36 1.94 -35.86
CA SER A 659 1.96 2.07 -37.26
C SER A 659 2.33 0.83 -38.06
N ILE A 660 1.34 0.18 -38.68
CA ILE A 660 1.47 -1.08 -39.42
C ILE A 660 1.25 -0.81 -40.92
N PRO A 661 2.19 -1.17 -41.82
CA PRO A 661 2.19 -0.74 -43.22
C PRO A 661 1.12 -1.43 -44.08
N TRP A 662 0.79 -0.84 -45.24
CA TRP A 662 0.09 -1.57 -46.31
C TRP A 662 0.99 -2.63 -46.95
N ASP A 663 2.24 -2.29 -47.30
CA ASP A 663 3.23 -3.23 -47.81
C ASP A 663 4.15 -3.69 -46.68
N GLY A 664 3.87 -4.87 -46.12
CA GLY A 664 4.67 -5.52 -45.08
C GLY A 664 5.86 -6.32 -45.61
N LYS A 665 6.04 -6.39 -46.93
CA LYS A 665 7.22 -7.00 -47.57
C LYS A 665 8.39 -6.03 -47.63
N SER A 666 8.09 -4.75 -47.92
CA SER A 666 9.10 -3.71 -48.10
C SER A 666 9.27 -2.81 -46.86
N ASN A 667 8.30 -2.80 -45.93
CA ASN A 667 8.28 -1.93 -44.75
C ASN A 667 8.03 -2.74 -43.47
N GLY A 668 8.48 -2.20 -42.34
CA GLY A 668 8.22 -2.77 -41.01
C GLY A 668 7.10 -2.07 -40.25
N ILE A 669 6.76 -2.64 -39.09
CA ILE A 669 5.92 -2.02 -38.06
C ILE A 669 6.76 -0.94 -37.38
N ASP A 670 6.27 0.30 -37.39
CA ASP A 670 6.94 1.49 -36.87
C ASP A 670 6.36 1.82 -35.47
N VAL A 671 7.15 1.62 -34.42
CA VAL A 671 6.78 1.83 -33.01
C VAL A 671 7.50 3.08 -32.50
N LYS A 672 6.76 4.18 -32.31
CA LYS A 672 7.31 5.48 -31.89
C LYS A 672 6.98 5.78 -30.44
N ASN A 673 8.00 6.18 -29.69
CA ASN A 673 7.93 6.71 -28.33
C ASN A 673 9.18 7.56 -28.05
N GLU A 674 9.26 8.18 -26.88
CA GLU A 674 10.36 9.10 -26.50
C GLU A 674 11.68 8.41 -26.10
N GLN A 675 11.72 7.08 -25.95
CA GLN A 675 12.80 6.36 -25.22
C GLN A 675 13.50 5.27 -26.05
N MET A 676 12.75 4.43 -26.74
CA MET A 676 13.21 3.46 -27.73
C MET A 676 12.19 3.37 -28.88
N PRO A 677 12.26 4.27 -29.88
CA PRO A 677 11.60 4.02 -31.16
C PRO A 677 12.25 2.79 -31.83
N ASN A 678 11.43 1.93 -32.45
CA ASN A 678 11.91 0.71 -33.12
C ASN A 678 11.11 0.41 -34.39
N THR A 679 11.70 -0.36 -35.31
CA THR A 679 11.04 -0.84 -36.52
C THR A 679 11.21 -2.35 -36.62
N LEU A 680 10.09 -3.09 -36.69
CA LEU A 680 10.05 -4.55 -36.73
C LEU A 680 9.69 -5.04 -38.14
N SER A 681 10.46 -5.95 -38.74
CA SER A 681 10.06 -6.57 -40.02
C SER A 681 8.92 -7.56 -39.79
N ILE A 682 8.00 -7.67 -40.74
CA ILE A 682 6.87 -8.60 -40.66
C ILE A 682 7.26 -9.92 -41.34
N PRO A 683 7.42 -11.06 -40.62
CA PRO A 683 7.69 -12.35 -41.25
C PRO A 683 6.54 -12.74 -42.18
N GLN A 684 6.87 -13.20 -43.38
CA GLN A 684 5.88 -13.48 -44.45
C GLN A 684 4.98 -12.28 -44.80
N GLY A 685 5.37 -11.05 -44.45
CA GLY A 685 4.66 -9.83 -44.78
C GLY A 685 4.42 -9.70 -46.29
N GLY A 686 3.15 -9.59 -46.67
CA GLY A 686 2.73 -9.49 -48.05
C GLY A 686 2.91 -8.08 -48.62
N ALA A 687 3.05 -7.98 -49.94
CA ALA A 687 3.13 -6.70 -50.65
C ALA A 687 1.86 -5.83 -50.53
N LYS A 688 0.75 -6.40 -50.02
CA LYS A 688 -0.44 -5.66 -49.59
C LYS A 688 -1.17 -6.42 -48.48
N GLY A 689 -1.34 -5.78 -47.32
CA GLY A 689 -2.20 -6.24 -46.22
C GLY A 689 -3.66 -5.83 -46.42
N THR A 690 -4.55 -6.51 -45.70
CA THR A 690 -5.97 -6.18 -45.57
C THR A 690 -6.23 -5.66 -44.17
N GLN A 691 -6.73 -4.43 -44.02
CA GLN A 691 -7.12 -3.91 -42.71
C GLN A 691 -8.44 -4.57 -42.28
N VAL A 692 -8.49 -5.15 -41.08
CA VAL A 692 -9.68 -5.81 -40.53
C VAL A 692 -9.81 -5.44 -39.05
N GLY A 693 -10.83 -4.64 -38.70
CA GLY A 693 -11.11 -4.26 -37.31
C GLY A 693 -9.95 -3.54 -36.60
N GLY A 694 -9.17 -2.74 -37.32
CA GLY A 694 -7.96 -2.07 -36.80
C GLY A 694 -6.69 -2.95 -36.77
N ASN A 695 -6.78 -4.24 -37.08
CA ASN A 695 -5.64 -5.13 -37.29
C ASN A 695 -5.26 -5.13 -38.78
N VAL A 696 -4.07 -5.63 -39.13
CA VAL A 696 -3.64 -5.82 -40.53
C VAL A 696 -3.34 -7.29 -40.79
N VAL A 697 -3.94 -7.84 -41.84
CA VAL A 697 -3.79 -9.26 -42.21
C VAL A 697 -3.17 -9.39 -43.60
N TYR A 698 -2.01 -10.03 -43.67
CA TYR A 698 -1.33 -10.38 -44.91
C TYR A 698 -1.72 -11.81 -45.28
N THR A 699 -2.66 -11.94 -46.21
CA THR A 699 -3.05 -13.25 -46.73
C THR A 699 -2.15 -13.67 -47.89
N SER A 700 -1.84 -14.97 -47.95
CA SER A 700 -0.96 -15.58 -48.94
C SER A 700 -1.62 -16.78 -49.63
N THR A 701 -1.23 -17.06 -50.87
CA THR A 701 -1.47 -18.37 -51.51
C THR A 701 -0.52 -19.44 -50.99
N GLY A 702 0.55 -19.05 -50.29
CA GLY A 702 1.47 -19.94 -49.59
C GLY A 702 0.93 -20.45 -48.24
N PRO A 703 1.73 -21.26 -47.54
CA PRO A 703 1.31 -22.01 -46.35
C PRO A 703 1.18 -21.19 -45.06
N VAL A 704 1.36 -19.87 -45.10
CA VAL A 704 1.28 -18.98 -43.92
C VAL A 704 0.45 -17.73 -44.28
N ASP A 705 -0.45 -17.31 -43.39
CA ASP A 705 -0.96 -15.93 -43.33
C ASP A 705 -0.37 -15.22 -42.11
N THR A 706 -0.18 -13.90 -42.14
CA THR A 706 0.36 -13.13 -41.02
C THR A 706 -0.64 -12.09 -40.53
N VAL A 707 -0.89 -12.03 -39.23
CA VAL A 707 -1.79 -11.06 -38.57
C VAL A 707 -0.95 -10.15 -37.68
N VAL A 708 -1.07 -8.83 -37.84
CA VAL A 708 -0.42 -7.85 -36.98
C VAL A 708 -1.47 -7.07 -36.20
N GLN A 709 -1.31 -7.05 -34.87
CA GLN A 709 -2.18 -6.38 -33.91
C GLN A 709 -1.37 -5.29 -33.16
N PRO A 710 -1.91 -4.07 -32.98
CA PRO A 710 -1.42 -3.15 -31.96
C PRO A 710 -1.93 -3.57 -30.57
N THR A 711 -1.12 -3.41 -29.52
CA THR A 711 -1.53 -3.75 -28.14
C THR A 711 -1.93 -2.54 -27.32
N ALA A 712 -2.73 -2.75 -26.26
CA ALA A 712 -3.18 -1.72 -25.33
C ALA A 712 -2.01 -1.01 -24.63
N ASP A 713 -0.95 -1.74 -24.28
CA ASP A 713 0.33 -1.20 -23.76
C ASP A 713 1.18 -0.46 -24.82
N GLY A 714 0.65 -0.20 -26.01
CA GLY A 714 1.34 0.52 -27.08
C GLY A 714 2.50 -0.28 -27.71
N GLY A 715 2.45 -1.61 -27.64
CA GLY A 715 3.35 -2.53 -28.33
C GLY A 715 2.71 -3.12 -29.59
N SER A 716 3.31 -4.18 -30.15
CA SER A 716 2.73 -4.89 -31.30
C SER A 716 2.95 -6.39 -31.23
N ARG A 717 1.92 -7.14 -31.63
CA ARG A 717 1.88 -8.59 -31.69
C ARG A 717 1.75 -9.02 -33.15
N THR A 718 2.68 -9.85 -33.62
CA THR A 718 2.69 -10.42 -34.98
C THR A 718 2.47 -11.92 -34.86
N LEU A 719 1.31 -12.39 -35.31
CA LEU A 719 0.90 -13.79 -35.23
C LEU A 719 0.96 -14.44 -36.62
N ASN A 720 1.72 -15.52 -36.74
CA ASN A 720 1.81 -16.29 -37.98
C ASN A 720 0.84 -17.48 -37.92
N ILE A 721 0.03 -17.65 -38.96
CA ILE A 721 -1.02 -18.66 -39.08
C ILE A 721 -0.57 -19.71 -40.11
N LEU A 722 0.02 -20.79 -39.63
CA LEU A 722 0.53 -21.90 -40.42
C LEU A 722 -0.65 -22.77 -40.87
N LYS A 723 -0.83 -22.98 -42.17
CA LYS A 723 -2.04 -23.60 -42.75
C LYS A 723 -1.93 -25.12 -42.93
N ASN A 724 -0.72 -25.65 -43.06
CA ASN A 724 -0.41 -27.06 -43.30
C ASN A 724 1.10 -27.29 -43.14
N GLY A 725 1.52 -28.56 -43.08
CA GLY A 725 2.92 -28.98 -42.92
C GLY A 725 3.87 -28.72 -44.11
N SER A 726 3.51 -27.84 -45.06
CA SER A 726 4.48 -27.25 -46.00
C SER A 726 4.94 -25.84 -45.58
N ALA A 727 4.48 -25.37 -44.42
CA ALA A 727 5.01 -24.17 -43.77
C ALA A 727 6.51 -24.31 -43.45
N PRO A 728 7.28 -23.21 -43.41
CA PRO A 728 8.60 -23.20 -42.79
C PRO A 728 8.54 -23.60 -41.31
N HIS A 729 9.65 -24.12 -40.79
CA HIS A 729 9.84 -24.28 -39.33
C HIS A 729 10.43 -23.02 -38.69
N ASP A 730 11.18 -22.22 -39.45
CA ASP A 730 11.91 -21.04 -38.97
C ASP A 730 11.27 -19.71 -39.45
N TYR A 731 11.07 -18.77 -38.53
CA TYR A 731 10.44 -17.47 -38.77
C TYR A 731 11.33 -16.33 -38.27
N GLU A 732 11.78 -15.45 -39.18
CA GLU A 732 12.69 -14.35 -38.85
C GLU A 732 11.98 -13.00 -38.67
N THR A 733 11.96 -12.48 -37.43
CA THR A 733 11.56 -11.11 -37.09
C THR A 733 12.80 -10.24 -36.87
N GLY A 734 13.18 -9.44 -37.86
CA GLY A 734 14.20 -8.41 -37.74
C GLY A 734 13.72 -7.21 -36.91
N PHE A 735 14.61 -6.61 -36.14
CA PHE A 735 14.37 -5.40 -35.35
C PHE A 735 15.60 -4.49 -35.33
N VAL A 736 15.46 -3.25 -34.82
CA VAL A 736 16.60 -2.34 -34.59
C VAL A 736 17.18 -2.58 -33.20
N ILE A 737 18.50 -2.73 -33.12
CA ILE A 737 19.27 -2.65 -31.88
C ILE A 737 19.89 -1.24 -31.81
N PRO A 738 19.53 -0.38 -30.86
CA PRO A 738 20.18 0.91 -30.69
C PRO A 738 21.67 0.78 -30.36
N ALA A 739 22.48 1.79 -30.73
CA ALA A 739 23.90 1.80 -30.40
C ALA A 739 24.11 1.76 -28.88
N GLY A 740 25.00 0.89 -28.40
CA GLY A 740 25.22 0.66 -26.97
C GLY A 740 24.12 -0.19 -26.29
N MET A 741 23.31 -0.93 -27.06
CA MET A 741 22.41 -1.97 -26.54
C MET A 741 22.87 -3.37 -26.99
N LYS A 742 22.53 -4.39 -26.20
CA LYS A 742 22.81 -5.82 -26.46
C LYS A 742 21.58 -6.67 -26.16
N ILE A 743 21.49 -7.81 -26.84
CA ILE A 743 20.40 -8.77 -26.68
C ILE A 743 20.78 -9.84 -25.65
N VAL A 744 19.83 -10.21 -24.79
CA VAL A 744 19.91 -11.34 -23.86
C VAL A 744 18.71 -12.26 -24.12
N THR A 745 18.95 -13.56 -24.22
CA THR A 745 17.92 -14.62 -24.26
C THR A 745 17.86 -15.29 -22.89
N HIS A 746 16.64 -15.59 -22.41
CA HIS A 746 16.38 -16.11 -21.07
C HIS A 746 15.96 -17.60 -21.07
N ASP A 747 15.96 -18.20 -19.88
CA ASP A 747 15.65 -19.63 -19.63
C ASP A 747 14.22 -20.06 -20.03
N ASP A 748 13.28 -19.13 -20.15
CA ASP A 748 11.92 -19.37 -20.67
C ASP A 748 11.80 -19.15 -22.18
N GLY A 749 12.91 -18.83 -22.86
CA GLY A 749 12.97 -18.51 -24.28
C GLY A 749 12.70 -17.05 -24.61
N SER A 750 12.28 -16.21 -23.66
CA SER A 750 12.05 -14.77 -23.91
C SER A 750 13.36 -14.02 -24.24
N VAL A 751 13.24 -12.85 -24.86
CA VAL A 751 14.41 -12.10 -25.38
C VAL A 751 14.30 -10.60 -25.08
N SER A 752 15.33 -9.99 -24.50
CA SER A 752 15.31 -8.58 -24.08
C SER A 752 16.54 -7.78 -24.53
N LEU A 753 16.37 -6.46 -24.68
CA LEU A 753 17.45 -5.52 -25.00
C LEU A 753 17.87 -4.72 -23.76
N TYR A 754 19.14 -4.84 -23.38
CA TYR A 754 19.77 -4.13 -22.27
C TYR A 754 20.88 -3.19 -22.76
N SER A 755 21.18 -2.15 -21.98
CA SER A 755 22.34 -1.28 -22.26
C SER A 755 23.66 -2.01 -22.01
N GLU A 756 24.70 -1.61 -22.74
CA GLU A 756 26.04 -2.18 -22.65
C GLU A 756 26.61 -2.10 -21.22
N GLY A 757 27.16 -3.22 -20.75
CA GLY A 757 27.64 -3.40 -19.37
C GLY A 757 26.70 -4.23 -18.48
N ASP A 758 25.44 -4.45 -18.89
CA ASP A 758 24.46 -5.30 -18.20
C ASP A 758 24.20 -6.65 -18.90
N ASP A 759 25.03 -7.01 -19.89
CA ASP A 759 24.87 -8.14 -20.81
C ASP A 759 25.35 -9.50 -20.28
N ASN A 760 25.50 -9.66 -18.96
CA ASN A 760 26.20 -10.80 -18.36
C ASN A 760 25.24 -11.92 -17.97
N THR A 761 25.10 -12.95 -18.81
CA THR A 761 24.12 -14.06 -18.67
C THR A 761 24.19 -14.86 -17.35
N GLY A 762 25.23 -14.68 -16.54
CA GLY A 762 25.35 -15.25 -15.19
C GLY A 762 25.15 -14.27 -14.03
N LYS A 763 24.65 -13.05 -14.27
CA LYS A 763 24.38 -12.02 -13.24
C LYS A 763 23.14 -11.20 -13.58
N ALA A 764 22.45 -10.71 -12.54
CA ALA A 764 21.27 -9.87 -12.73
C ALA A 764 21.62 -8.55 -13.46
N PRO A 765 20.86 -8.16 -14.49
CA PRO A 765 21.08 -6.89 -15.20
C PRO A 765 20.73 -5.72 -14.28
N GLN A 766 21.58 -4.68 -14.25
CA GLN A 766 21.44 -3.57 -13.31
C GLN A 766 20.47 -2.46 -13.74
N LYS A 767 19.82 -2.64 -14.89
CA LYS A 767 18.84 -1.73 -15.48
C LYS A 767 17.68 -2.56 -16.04
N GLU A 768 16.47 -2.01 -16.04
CA GLU A 768 15.35 -2.61 -16.76
C GLU A 768 15.64 -2.65 -18.28
N PRO A 769 15.16 -3.68 -19.01
CA PRO A 769 15.31 -3.73 -20.45
C PRO A 769 14.50 -2.61 -21.12
N ALA A 770 15.05 -2.02 -22.17
CA ALA A 770 14.41 -0.90 -22.88
C ALA A 770 13.36 -1.36 -23.91
N GLY A 771 13.41 -2.63 -24.31
CA GLY A 771 12.38 -3.32 -25.09
C GLY A 771 12.63 -4.83 -25.08
N PHE A 772 11.58 -5.62 -25.33
CA PHE A 772 11.65 -7.08 -25.26
C PHE A 772 10.56 -7.81 -26.04
N PHE A 773 10.75 -9.11 -26.19
CA PHE A 773 9.80 -10.09 -26.69
C PHE A 773 9.39 -11.06 -25.58
N ASP A 774 8.12 -11.52 -25.62
CA ASP A 774 7.60 -12.60 -24.77
C ASP A 774 8.35 -13.94 -24.94
N ALA A 775 8.05 -14.91 -24.08
CA ALA A 775 8.43 -16.31 -24.30
C ALA A 775 7.63 -16.91 -25.48
N PRO A 776 8.24 -17.73 -26.35
CA PRO A 776 7.62 -18.24 -27.56
C PRO A 776 6.48 -19.21 -27.24
N TRP A 777 5.40 -19.17 -28.02
CA TRP A 777 4.32 -20.15 -27.91
C TRP A 777 3.74 -20.51 -29.28
N ALA A 778 3.21 -21.72 -29.38
CA ALA A 778 2.60 -22.25 -30.59
C ALA A 778 1.38 -23.10 -30.21
N LYS A 779 0.23 -22.88 -30.88
CA LYS A 779 -1.04 -23.54 -30.61
C LYS A 779 -1.62 -24.22 -31.85
N ASP A 780 -1.92 -25.52 -31.76
CA ASP A 780 -2.55 -26.29 -32.82
C ASP A 780 -4.05 -25.95 -33.00
N ALA A 781 -4.70 -26.54 -34.00
CA ALA A 781 -6.13 -26.35 -34.27
C ALA A 781 -7.07 -26.89 -33.17
N ASN A 782 -6.54 -27.64 -32.19
CA ASN A 782 -7.26 -28.17 -31.02
C ASN A 782 -6.93 -27.38 -29.73
N GLY A 783 -6.11 -26.31 -29.79
CA GLY A 783 -5.64 -25.54 -28.64
C GLY A 783 -4.48 -26.17 -27.85
N ARG A 784 -3.89 -27.25 -28.35
CA ARG A 784 -2.72 -27.92 -27.75
C ARG A 784 -1.45 -27.12 -28.05
N ASP A 785 -0.51 -27.18 -27.12
CA ASP A 785 0.81 -26.60 -27.30
C ASP A 785 1.63 -27.42 -28.32
N VAL A 786 2.28 -26.72 -29.24
CA VAL A 786 3.29 -27.24 -30.17
C VAL A 786 4.65 -26.75 -29.67
N ALA A 787 5.70 -27.57 -29.79
CA ALA A 787 7.02 -27.19 -29.30
C ALA A 787 7.61 -26.05 -30.15
N THR A 788 8.14 -25.03 -29.50
CA THR A 788 8.69 -23.83 -30.15
C THR A 788 9.79 -23.20 -29.30
N SER A 789 10.71 -22.46 -29.94
CA SER A 789 11.81 -21.78 -29.26
C SER A 789 12.25 -20.53 -30.02
N TYR A 790 12.81 -19.54 -29.31
CA TYR A 790 13.47 -18.39 -29.93
C TYR A 790 14.99 -18.51 -29.95
N LYS A 791 15.59 -17.93 -30.98
CA LYS A 791 17.04 -17.75 -31.12
C LYS A 791 17.33 -16.35 -31.67
N ALA A 792 18.02 -15.52 -30.89
CA ALA A 792 18.54 -14.25 -31.38
C ALA A 792 19.76 -14.48 -32.31
N VAL A 793 19.75 -13.87 -33.50
CA VAL A 793 20.83 -13.96 -34.50
C VAL A 793 21.08 -12.57 -35.08
N GLY A 794 22.12 -11.89 -34.58
CA GLY A 794 22.35 -10.48 -34.94
C GLY A 794 21.17 -9.61 -34.52
N ASN A 795 20.58 -8.87 -35.46
CA ASN A 795 19.38 -8.05 -35.23
C ASN A 795 18.07 -8.76 -35.62
N LYS A 796 18.05 -10.10 -35.61
CA LYS A 796 16.86 -10.92 -35.85
C LYS A 796 16.52 -11.78 -34.64
N LEU A 797 15.23 -11.94 -34.39
CA LEU A 797 14.65 -13.01 -33.58
C LEU A 797 14.20 -14.11 -34.54
N VAL A 798 14.69 -15.33 -34.37
CA VAL A 798 14.25 -16.51 -35.15
C VAL A 798 13.39 -17.38 -34.26
N GLN A 799 12.12 -17.61 -34.63
CA GLN A 799 11.28 -18.62 -33.98
C GLN A 799 11.41 -19.94 -34.73
N HIS A 800 11.75 -21.01 -34.03
CA HIS A 800 11.68 -22.37 -34.55
C HIS A 800 10.43 -23.07 -34.02
N VAL A 801 9.71 -23.82 -34.85
CA VAL A 801 8.47 -24.53 -34.49
C VAL A 801 8.56 -26.00 -34.94
N ASP A 802 8.50 -26.90 -33.97
CA ASP A 802 8.63 -28.34 -34.18
C ASP A 802 7.23 -28.98 -34.32
N PHE A 803 6.75 -29.00 -35.57
CA PHE A 803 5.50 -29.64 -35.99
C PHE A 803 5.81 -30.76 -36.98
N ASP A 804 4.90 -31.73 -37.09
CA ASP A 804 5.09 -32.97 -37.84
C ASP A 804 3.85 -33.39 -38.65
N ALA A 805 3.87 -34.61 -39.19
CA ALA A 805 2.74 -35.19 -39.93
C ALA A 805 1.50 -35.51 -39.05
N ASN A 806 1.63 -35.50 -37.72
CA ASN A 806 0.52 -35.73 -36.78
C ASN A 806 -0.09 -34.41 -36.25
N SER A 807 0.57 -33.28 -36.50
CA SER A 807 0.20 -31.96 -35.99
C SER A 807 -1.05 -31.40 -36.68
N ALA A 808 -1.97 -30.83 -35.90
CA ALA A 808 -3.26 -30.38 -36.40
C ALA A 808 -3.23 -28.91 -36.84
N PHE A 809 -3.38 -28.69 -38.14
CA PHE A 809 -3.38 -27.35 -38.75
C PHE A 809 -4.78 -26.73 -38.82
N PRO A 810 -4.92 -25.39 -38.71
CA PRO A 810 -3.84 -24.42 -38.62
C PRO A 810 -3.15 -24.34 -37.25
N ILE A 811 -1.86 -23.99 -37.25
CA ILE A 811 -1.07 -23.70 -36.05
C ILE A 811 -0.88 -22.17 -35.97
N VAL A 812 -1.02 -21.58 -34.79
CA VAL A 812 -0.81 -20.15 -34.52
C VAL A 812 0.44 -19.98 -33.66
N ILE A 813 1.35 -19.09 -34.08
CA ILE A 813 2.59 -18.75 -33.35
C ILE A 813 2.75 -17.23 -33.26
N ASP A 814 3.55 -16.74 -32.30
CA ASP A 814 3.85 -15.32 -32.08
C ASP A 814 4.97 -14.76 -33.03
N PRO A 815 5.75 -13.68 -32.78
CA PRO A 815 6.09 -12.97 -31.52
C PRO A 815 5.19 -11.78 -31.09
N SER A 816 5.33 -11.41 -29.81
CA SER A 816 4.88 -10.10 -29.27
C SER A 816 6.08 -9.23 -28.87
N TRP A 817 6.08 -7.93 -29.23
CA TRP A 817 7.09 -6.93 -28.88
C TRP A 817 6.49 -5.81 -28.02
N TRP A 818 7.24 -5.35 -27.02
CA TRP A 818 6.88 -4.22 -26.17
C TRP A 818 8.11 -3.36 -25.78
N SER A 819 7.87 -2.06 -25.54
CA SER A 819 8.89 -1.04 -25.23
C SER A 819 8.54 -0.28 -23.95
N THR A 820 9.52 -0.07 -23.06
CA THR A 820 9.29 0.17 -21.62
C THR A 820 9.03 1.64 -21.25
N THR A 821 8.18 2.34 -22.00
CA THR A 821 7.89 3.77 -21.79
C THR A 821 7.24 4.00 -20.41
N LYS A 822 7.91 4.79 -19.56
CA LYS A 822 7.30 5.61 -18.47
C LYS A 822 6.53 4.98 -17.28
N LYS A 823 6.73 3.70 -16.93
CA LYS A 823 6.77 3.34 -15.47
C LYS A 823 7.85 4.15 -14.72
N ILE A 824 8.85 4.61 -15.46
CA ILE A 824 10.10 5.23 -15.04
C ILE A 824 9.96 6.58 -14.32
N PHE A 825 8.95 7.42 -14.59
CA PHE A 825 8.84 8.76 -13.99
C PHE A 825 8.25 8.84 -12.56
N LYS A 826 8.02 7.69 -11.91
CA LYS A 826 7.84 7.60 -10.45
C LYS A 826 8.73 6.56 -9.75
N CYS A 827 9.47 5.72 -10.48
CA CYS A 827 10.21 4.57 -9.91
C CYS A 827 11.75 4.64 -10.07
N SER A 828 12.28 5.42 -11.01
CA SER A 828 13.71 5.38 -11.43
C SER A 828 14.75 5.90 -10.42
N VAL A 829 14.34 6.34 -9.23
CA VAL A 829 15.28 6.86 -8.19
C VAL A 829 16.02 5.74 -7.44
N TYR A 830 15.50 4.50 -7.44
CA TYR A 830 16.10 3.40 -6.68
C TYR A 830 16.19 2.08 -7.47
N GLY A 831 17.42 1.72 -7.83
CA GLY A 831 17.72 0.69 -8.83
C GLY A 831 17.27 -0.74 -8.50
N ILE A 832 16.78 -1.40 -9.56
CA ILE A 832 16.29 -2.77 -9.59
C ILE A 832 17.36 -3.58 -10.36
N ALA A 833 18.35 -4.10 -9.64
CA ALA A 833 19.62 -4.47 -10.24
C ALA A 833 20.21 -5.85 -9.86
N PRO A 834 20.32 -6.26 -8.58
CA PRO A 834 21.24 -7.36 -8.25
C PRO A 834 20.63 -8.77 -8.14
N ILE A 835 19.31 -8.93 -8.32
CA ILE A 835 18.56 -10.02 -7.64
C ILE A 835 17.77 -10.94 -8.60
N VAL A 836 17.59 -10.55 -9.86
CA VAL A 836 16.89 -11.39 -10.89
C VAL A 836 17.61 -12.72 -11.13
N LEU A 837 18.90 -12.82 -10.80
CA LEU A 837 19.78 -13.93 -11.19
C LEU A 837 20.53 -14.56 -9.98
N THR A 838 19.84 -14.67 -8.84
CA THR A 838 20.30 -15.47 -7.68
C THR A 838 19.27 -16.50 -7.19
N PHE A 839 18.25 -16.80 -8.00
CA PHE A 839 17.14 -17.70 -7.66
C PHE A 839 17.21 -19.09 -8.32
N THR A 840 18.41 -19.66 -8.48
CA THR A 840 18.58 -21.09 -8.85
C THR A 840 20.02 -21.58 -8.64
N PRO A 841 20.24 -22.83 -8.22
CA PRO A 841 21.40 -23.59 -8.66
C PRO A 841 21.21 -23.99 -10.13
N ALA A 842 22.31 -24.16 -10.88
CA ALA A 842 22.26 -24.24 -12.34
C ALA A 842 21.40 -25.40 -12.90
N GLY A 843 20.51 -25.09 -13.85
CA GLY A 843 19.97 -26.07 -14.80
C GLY A 843 18.58 -26.65 -14.55
N SER A 844 17.54 -25.83 -14.25
CA SER A 844 16.14 -26.28 -14.40
C SER A 844 15.14 -25.11 -14.55
N THR A 845 14.39 -25.07 -15.64
CA THR A 845 13.63 -23.89 -16.11
C THR A 845 12.20 -23.75 -15.53
N ALA A 846 11.68 -24.76 -14.83
CA ALA A 846 10.33 -24.78 -14.23
C ALA A 846 10.04 -23.63 -13.23
N ARG A 847 11.10 -22.96 -12.75
CA ARG A 847 11.03 -21.91 -11.73
C ARG A 847 10.75 -20.51 -12.32
N VAL A 848 11.28 -20.19 -13.50
CA VAL A 848 11.03 -18.89 -14.17
C VAL A 848 9.59 -18.83 -14.68
N VAL A 849 9.09 -19.88 -15.32
CA VAL A 849 7.69 -19.94 -15.80
C VAL A 849 6.68 -19.76 -14.67
N THR A 850 6.97 -20.31 -13.49
CA THR A 850 6.14 -20.09 -12.29
C THR A 850 6.20 -18.62 -11.84
N ALA A 851 7.38 -18.02 -11.77
CA ALA A 851 7.55 -16.60 -11.41
C ALA A 851 6.95 -15.63 -12.45
N VAL A 852 6.97 -15.96 -13.74
CA VAL A 852 6.39 -15.15 -14.84
C VAL A 852 4.87 -15.31 -14.90
N ARG A 853 4.31 -16.50 -14.65
CA ARG A 853 2.86 -16.67 -14.45
C ARG A 853 2.38 -15.94 -13.20
N LEU A 854 3.18 -15.95 -12.13
CA LEU A 854 2.92 -15.15 -10.93
C LEU A 854 3.03 -13.63 -11.23
N ALA A 855 4.02 -13.19 -12.02
CA ALA A 855 4.15 -11.78 -12.43
C ALA A 855 3.09 -11.32 -13.45
N LYS A 856 2.49 -12.24 -14.22
CA LYS A 856 1.29 -11.98 -15.05
C LYS A 856 -0.03 -12.02 -14.26
N ARG A 857 -0.06 -12.55 -13.02
CA ARG A 857 -1.14 -12.30 -12.03
C ARG A 857 -0.93 -11.01 -11.24
N ILE A 858 0.23 -10.88 -10.60
CA ILE A 858 0.57 -9.79 -9.65
C ILE A 858 0.89 -8.46 -10.35
N GLY A 859 1.31 -8.52 -11.62
CA GLY A 859 1.79 -7.38 -12.40
C GLY A 859 3.26 -7.07 -12.12
N PHE A 860 4.10 -7.17 -13.16
CA PHE A 860 5.57 -7.01 -13.13
C PHE A 860 6.13 -5.84 -12.29
N LYS A 861 5.39 -4.73 -12.16
CA LYS A 861 5.80 -3.57 -11.35
C LYS A 861 5.97 -3.92 -9.86
N LYS A 862 5.11 -4.80 -9.33
CA LYS A 862 5.08 -5.15 -7.90
C LYS A 862 6.08 -6.26 -7.57
N THR A 863 6.25 -7.24 -8.46
CA THR A 863 7.25 -8.32 -8.35
C THR A 863 8.68 -7.77 -8.21
N ALA A 864 9.05 -6.76 -9.00
CA ALA A 864 10.37 -6.13 -8.94
C ALA A 864 10.61 -5.36 -7.61
N GLN A 865 9.57 -4.74 -7.07
CA GLN A 865 9.62 -3.98 -5.82
C GLN A 865 9.72 -4.90 -4.59
N LEU A 866 9.06 -6.07 -4.65
CA LEU A 866 9.15 -7.14 -3.65
C LEU A 866 10.56 -7.71 -3.53
N ILE A 867 11.23 -7.81 -4.67
CA ILE A 867 12.62 -8.22 -4.78
C ILE A 867 13.59 -7.15 -4.25
N TYR A 868 13.39 -5.87 -4.60
CA TYR A 868 14.28 -4.77 -4.19
C TYR A 868 14.47 -4.68 -2.66
N ASN A 869 13.38 -4.76 -1.89
CA ASN A 869 13.41 -4.56 -0.43
C ASN A 869 14.11 -5.70 0.34
N TYR A 870 13.95 -6.95 -0.11
CA TYR A 870 14.61 -8.14 0.46
C TYR A 870 16.14 -7.98 0.59
N SER A 871 16.78 -7.32 -0.38
CA SER A 871 18.24 -7.19 -0.43
C SER A 871 18.88 -6.30 0.64
N LYS A 872 18.16 -5.29 1.17
CA LYS A 872 18.81 -4.15 1.85
C LYS A 872 19.06 -4.34 3.36
N ARG A 873 18.49 -5.34 4.05
CA ARG A 873 18.29 -5.25 5.52
C ARG A 873 18.69 -6.48 6.34
N ARG A 874 19.84 -6.34 7.03
CA ARG A 874 20.37 -7.26 8.05
C ARG A 874 19.37 -7.49 9.22
N LYS A 875 18.90 -8.73 9.39
CA LYS A 875 19.02 -9.57 10.63
C LYS A 875 18.02 -10.74 10.56
N MET A 876 18.50 -11.96 10.24
CA MET A 876 17.67 -13.18 10.28
C MET A 876 18.39 -14.33 11.01
N ASN A 877 17.61 -15.17 11.71
CA ASN A 877 18.16 -16.27 12.52
C ASN A 877 18.72 -17.42 11.64
N ALA A 878 19.27 -18.46 12.27
CA ALA A 878 19.90 -19.57 11.55
C ALA A 878 18.87 -20.49 10.86
N SER A 879 17.70 -20.72 11.47
CA SER A 879 16.63 -21.56 10.90
C SER A 879 16.00 -20.92 9.67
N PHE A 880 15.70 -19.62 9.73
CA PHE A 880 15.17 -18.87 8.58
C PHE A 880 16.16 -18.85 7.42
N ARG A 881 17.48 -18.78 7.70
CA ARG A 881 18.54 -18.99 6.69
C ARG A 881 18.62 -20.42 6.16
N LYS A 882 18.20 -21.42 6.93
CA LYS A 882 18.15 -22.83 6.51
C LYS A 882 16.94 -23.10 5.60
N MET A 883 15.78 -22.54 5.94
CA MET A 883 14.55 -22.55 5.14
C MET A 883 14.75 -21.82 3.79
N VAL A 884 15.28 -20.59 3.82
CA VAL A 884 15.70 -19.87 2.60
C VAL A 884 16.77 -20.64 1.82
N GLY A 885 17.70 -21.32 2.51
CA GLY A 885 18.71 -22.17 1.88
C GLY A 885 18.18 -23.44 1.21
N ALA A 886 17.02 -23.95 1.64
CA ALA A 886 16.30 -25.06 1.01
C ALA A 886 15.53 -24.58 -0.23
N LEU A 887 14.77 -23.48 -0.10
CA LEU A 887 14.08 -22.82 -1.23
C LEU A 887 15.03 -22.43 -2.38
N ILE A 888 16.28 -22.06 -2.06
CA ILE A 888 17.28 -21.57 -3.02
C ILE A 888 18.34 -22.65 -3.39
N GLY A 889 18.36 -23.82 -2.73
CA GLY A 889 19.16 -24.98 -3.15
C GLY A 889 20.68 -24.83 -3.04
N ILE A 890 21.22 -24.68 -1.83
CA ILE A 890 22.62 -24.25 -1.61
C ILE A 890 23.52 -25.34 -1.00
N GLU A 891 24.04 -26.23 -1.85
CA GLU A 891 25.30 -26.96 -1.61
C GLU A 891 26.47 -26.29 -2.35
N GLY A 892 26.27 -25.84 -3.60
CA GLY A 892 27.34 -25.33 -4.47
C GLY A 892 28.10 -24.10 -3.94
N ILE A 893 27.40 -23.12 -3.35
CA ILE A 893 28.02 -21.83 -2.95
C ILE A 893 29.09 -22.02 -1.86
N LYS A 894 28.94 -23.00 -0.97
CA LYS A 894 29.93 -23.33 0.07
C LYS A 894 31.30 -23.73 -0.50
N LYS A 895 31.36 -24.19 -1.75
CA LYS A 895 32.59 -24.72 -2.37
C LYS A 895 33.44 -23.63 -3.04
N HIS A 896 32.88 -22.44 -3.28
CA HIS A 896 33.54 -21.39 -4.10
C HIS A 896 33.65 -20.02 -3.42
N CYS A 897 32.92 -19.76 -2.33
CA CYS A 897 33.14 -18.58 -1.49
C CYS A 897 33.82 -18.97 -0.17
N LYS A 898 35.12 -18.67 -0.03
CA LYS A 898 35.71 -18.43 1.30
C LYS A 898 35.23 -17.06 1.79
N PHE A 899 34.98 -16.96 3.10
CA PHE A 899 34.47 -15.75 3.77
C PHE A 899 35.44 -14.57 3.70
#